data_AF-A0A3C1DUF1-F1
#
_entry.id   AF-A0A3C1DUF1-F1
#
_cell.length_a   1.000
_cell.length_b   1.000
_cell.length_c   1.000
_cell.angle_alpha   90.00
_cell.angle_beta   90.00
_cell.angle_gamma   90.00
#
_symmetry.space_group_name_H-M   'P 1'
#
loop_
_entity.id
_entity.type
_entity.pdbx_description
1 polymer ?
#
loop_
_entity_poly.entity_id
_entity_poly.type
_entity_poly.pdbx_seq_one_letter_code
_entity_poly.pdbx_strand_id
1 'polypeptide(L)'
;CGLPKQMALELFKPFVMKRLVDLNHAQNIKSAKRMVERARPVVWDVLEEIIAEHPVLLNRAPTLHRLGIQAFEPQLVEGKAIQIHPLVCTAFNADFDGDQMAVHLPLSAEAQAEARVLMLSSNNILSPANGRPITSPTQDMVLGIYFLTRDTEKGRGEGRSFASIAEALMAFDRGELELQAPCEIRVDDATPAVGTEAPEGWTAGLPLRLRTTLGRALFNEALPAGFEYVEGVVDKKRLGSIVNELSERYDKSQVAATLDALKAIGFHWATRSGVTISIDDVVAPEAKGAILEAHEEEADRVEKQYSKGLISDDERRQELIEIWTRATNEVSDAMEKNFPATNPIWTMVHSGARGNMMQVRQIAGMRGLVANPKGEIIPRPIKANFREGLSVLEYFISTHGARKGLADTALRTADSGYLTRRLVDVSQDVIVRDEDCGTDRGLNLQIGEAAQDGTTRVIDNVDSSVLGRCLAEDVTVGRKVLASAGADLSTPLIEELVAQGVTHVKARSVLTCDAPIGICARCYGRSLATGKLVDVGEAVGIIAAQSIGEPGTQLTMRTFHTGGVAGEDITHGLPRVVELFEARTPRGVAPISEVAGRIRVEEHERTRTITVIPDDGSEEMEYVVPRRARLLVQDGGPIGVGELLTVGAKDPKQVLRIQGMREAQVHLVSEVQEVYRSQGVSIHDKHIEVIVRQMLRRITIIEGGDSDLLPGELVERSLFERRNREVVADGGRPASGRPELMGITKASLATESWLSAASFQETTRVLTDAAINAKSDPLVGLKENVILGKLIPAGTGLQRYRDLRVEPTEEAKNAVYSMMQTFADYDYSAFGRGSGEAVPLDEYDSYRG
;
A
#
# COMPACT_ATOMS: atom_id res chain seq x y z
N CYS A 1 -21.73 10.63 -1.57
CA CYS A 1 -22.03 10.05 -0.24
C CYS A 1 -23.40 10.54 0.21
N GLY A 2 -24.17 9.76 0.96
CA GLY A 2 -25.44 10.24 1.52
C GLY A 2 -25.21 11.05 2.80
N LEU A 3 -25.59 12.32 2.80
CA LEU A 3 -25.45 13.23 3.94
C LEU A 3 -26.83 13.53 4.56
N PRO A 4 -27.01 13.30 5.87
CA PRO A 4 -28.28 13.60 6.55
C PRO A 4 -28.70 15.06 6.40
N LYS A 5 -29.96 15.31 6.06
CA LYS A 5 -30.52 16.67 5.86
C LYS A 5 -30.22 17.63 7.01
N GLN A 6 -30.40 17.21 8.25
CA GLN A 6 -30.13 18.07 9.42
C GLN A 6 -28.64 18.41 9.58
N MET A 7 -27.76 17.46 9.28
CA MET A 7 -26.31 17.67 9.33
C MET A 7 -25.86 18.61 8.22
N ALA A 8 -26.35 18.40 6.99
CA ALA A 8 -26.09 19.28 5.86
C ALA A 8 -26.56 20.71 6.13
N LEU A 9 -27.77 20.88 6.71
CA LEU A 9 -28.32 22.20 7.00
C LEU A 9 -27.42 23.02 7.94
N GLU A 10 -26.84 22.39 8.96
CA GLU A 10 -25.93 23.08 9.88
C GLU A 10 -24.57 23.37 9.24
N LEU A 11 -24.01 22.45 8.44
CA LEU A 11 -22.74 22.65 7.73
C LEU A 11 -22.83 23.79 6.70
N PHE A 12 -23.90 23.83 5.92
CA PHE A 12 -24.10 24.79 4.82
C PHE A 12 -24.86 26.06 5.25
N LYS A 13 -25.14 26.23 6.54
CA LYS A 13 -25.96 27.29 7.11
C LYS A 13 -25.64 28.70 6.59
N PRO A 14 -24.37 29.15 6.50
CA PRO A 14 -24.06 30.48 5.99
C PRO A 14 -24.44 30.66 4.51
N PHE A 15 -24.21 29.63 3.69
CA PHE A 15 -24.52 29.63 2.26
C PHE A 15 -26.04 29.65 2.04
N VAL A 16 -26.77 28.84 2.79
CA VAL A 16 -28.24 28.80 2.76
C VAL A 16 -28.83 30.16 3.16
N MET A 17 -28.28 30.78 4.21
CA MET A 17 -28.72 32.11 4.64
C MET A 17 -28.47 33.18 3.58
N LYS A 18 -27.31 33.15 2.90
CA LYS A 18 -27.00 34.06 1.79
C LYS A 18 -27.99 33.86 0.64
N ARG A 19 -28.17 32.62 0.19
CA ARG A 19 -29.04 32.30 -0.95
C ARG A 19 -30.51 32.63 -0.69
N LEU A 20 -31.01 32.44 0.53
CA LEU A 20 -32.37 32.84 0.92
C LEU A 20 -32.59 34.36 0.83
N VAL A 21 -31.55 35.17 1.07
CA VAL A 21 -31.61 36.62 0.91
C VAL A 21 -31.53 36.99 -0.56
N ASP A 22 -30.61 36.38 -1.32
CA ASP A 22 -30.43 36.61 -2.76
C ASP A 22 -31.72 36.29 -3.55
N LEU A 23 -32.45 35.23 -3.15
CA LEU A 23 -33.72 34.81 -3.75
C LEU A 23 -34.95 35.57 -3.21
N ASN A 24 -34.76 36.59 -2.36
CA ASN A 24 -35.83 37.37 -1.71
C ASN A 24 -36.82 36.56 -0.86
N HIS A 25 -36.46 35.33 -0.43
CA HIS A 25 -37.25 34.56 0.54
C HIS A 25 -37.13 35.12 1.97
N ALA A 26 -36.02 35.82 2.26
CA ALA A 26 -35.79 36.53 3.50
C ALA A 26 -35.31 37.96 3.24
N GLN A 27 -35.87 38.95 3.95
CA GLN A 27 -35.48 40.36 3.76
C GLN A 27 -34.09 40.71 4.34
N ASN A 28 -33.59 39.92 5.29
CA ASN A 28 -32.28 40.12 5.90
C ASN A 28 -31.75 38.81 6.52
N ILE A 29 -30.46 38.81 6.85
CA ILE A 29 -29.73 37.68 7.44
C ILE A 29 -30.40 37.19 8.74
N LYS A 30 -30.96 38.08 9.56
CA LYS A 30 -31.63 37.71 10.81
C LYS A 30 -32.92 36.93 10.55
N SER A 31 -33.70 37.33 9.55
CA SER A 31 -34.88 36.60 9.10
C SER A 31 -34.49 35.26 8.49
N ALA A 32 -33.46 35.22 7.64
CA ALA A 32 -32.94 33.99 7.04
C ALA A 32 -32.50 32.99 8.12
N LYS A 33 -31.74 33.44 9.13
CA LYS A 33 -31.35 32.63 10.29
C LYS A 33 -32.55 32.01 11.00
N ARG A 34 -33.60 32.80 11.25
CA ARG A 34 -34.84 32.31 11.89
C ARG A 34 -35.59 31.30 11.02
N MET A 35 -35.55 31.44 9.70
CA MET A 35 -36.16 30.47 8.77
C MET A 35 -35.40 29.14 8.77
N VAL A 36 -34.06 29.19 8.78
CA VAL A 36 -33.19 28.02 8.88
C VAL A 36 -33.35 27.30 10.22
N GLU A 37 -33.32 28.02 11.35
CA GLU A 37 -33.52 27.44 12.69
C GLU A 37 -34.89 26.76 12.87
N ARG A 38 -35.91 27.24 12.15
CA ARG A 38 -37.25 26.65 12.15
C ARG A 38 -37.44 25.59 11.07
N ALA A 39 -36.41 25.28 10.28
CA ALA A 39 -36.43 24.32 9.19
C ALA A 39 -37.66 24.47 8.27
N ARG A 40 -37.94 25.71 7.83
CA ARG A 40 -39.08 25.97 6.92
C ARG A 40 -38.91 25.19 5.61
N PRO A 41 -40.00 24.78 4.94
CA PRO A 41 -39.92 23.95 3.71
C PRO A 41 -38.99 24.50 2.62
N VAL A 42 -39.06 25.81 2.33
CA VAL A 42 -38.25 26.50 1.31
C VAL A 42 -36.74 26.37 1.55
N VAL A 43 -36.31 26.13 2.79
CA VAL A 43 -34.90 25.97 3.14
C VAL A 43 -34.31 24.70 2.51
N TRP A 44 -35.11 23.66 2.33
CA TRP A 44 -34.65 22.38 1.77
C TRP A 44 -34.36 22.49 0.28
N ASP A 45 -35.20 23.20 -0.48
CA ASP A 45 -35.00 23.43 -1.91
C ASP A 45 -33.69 24.23 -2.15
N VAL A 46 -33.47 25.27 -1.33
CA VAL A 46 -32.24 26.08 -1.38
C VAL A 46 -31.01 25.27 -0.95
N LEU A 47 -31.15 24.38 0.03
CA LEU A 47 -30.05 23.51 0.46
C LEU A 47 -29.64 22.55 -0.66
N GLU A 48 -30.61 22.02 -1.43
CA GLU A 48 -30.34 21.11 -2.55
C GLU A 48 -29.62 21.82 -3.72
N GLU A 49 -29.91 23.10 -3.97
CA GLU A 49 -29.17 23.90 -4.96
C GLU A 49 -27.71 24.12 -4.54
N ILE A 50 -27.48 24.44 -3.26
CA ILE A 50 -26.14 24.80 -2.74
C ILE A 50 -25.23 23.58 -2.61
N ILE A 51 -25.81 22.44 -2.25
CA ILE A 51 -25.05 21.20 -2.04
C ILE A 51 -24.58 20.58 -3.36
N ALA A 52 -25.25 20.90 -4.47
CA ALA A 52 -24.84 20.49 -5.79
C ALA A 52 -23.43 21.01 -6.12
N GLU A 53 -22.58 20.13 -6.63
CA GLU A 53 -21.19 20.43 -6.99
C GLU A 53 -20.28 20.94 -5.84
N HIS A 54 -20.73 20.86 -4.58
CA HIS A 54 -19.91 21.23 -3.41
C HIS A 54 -19.35 19.97 -2.72
N PRO A 55 -18.08 19.59 -2.94
CA PRO A 55 -17.53 18.36 -2.36
C PRO A 55 -17.39 18.48 -0.83
N VAL A 56 -17.57 17.36 -0.12
CA VAL A 56 -17.30 17.21 1.31
C VAL A 56 -16.20 16.19 1.55
N LEU A 57 -15.39 16.40 2.59
CA LEU A 57 -14.35 15.46 2.99
C LEU A 57 -14.86 14.52 4.09
N LEU A 58 -14.82 13.23 3.85
CA LEU A 58 -15.05 12.21 4.87
C LEU A 58 -13.72 11.76 5.46
N ASN A 59 -13.66 11.66 6.78
CA ASN A 59 -12.50 11.15 7.53
C ASN A 59 -12.93 10.11 8.57
N ARG A 60 -12.12 9.06 8.72
CA ARG A 60 -12.24 8.08 9.82
C ARG A 60 -10.96 8.05 10.65
N ALA A 61 -11.13 8.09 11.97
CA ALA A 61 -10.02 7.91 12.91
C ALA A 61 -9.86 6.42 13.26
N PRO A 62 -8.62 5.90 13.40
CA PRO A 62 -7.34 6.56 13.15
C PRO A 62 -7.00 6.67 11.65
N THR A 63 -6.47 7.84 11.23
CA THR A 63 -6.03 8.07 9.85
C THR A 63 -4.60 7.57 9.66
N LEU A 64 -4.42 6.36 9.15
CA LEU A 64 -3.09 5.73 8.98
C LEU A 64 -2.39 6.13 7.67
N HIS A 65 -3.16 6.46 6.64
CA HIS A 65 -2.67 6.85 5.32
C HIS A 65 -3.60 7.90 4.69
N ARG A 66 -3.15 8.57 3.63
CA ARG A 66 -3.91 9.62 2.95
C ARG A 66 -5.33 9.23 2.50
N LEU A 67 -5.56 7.97 2.11
CA LEU A 67 -6.87 7.48 1.65
C LEU A 67 -7.91 7.38 2.79
N GLY A 68 -7.52 7.60 4.04
CA GLY A 68 -8.45 7.72 5.16
C GLY A 68 -9.18 9.07 5.18
N ILE A 69 -8.82 9.99 4.27
CA ILE A 69 -9.55 11.21 3.96
C ILE A 69 -9.83 11.24 2.46
N GLN A 70 -11.10 11.31 2.08
CA GLN A 70 -11.50 11.38 0.67
C GLN A 70 -12.63 12.38 0.48
N ALA A 71 -12.67 12.99 -0.70
CA ALA A 71 -13.76 13.85 -1.12
C ALA A 71 -14.89 13.07 -1.80
N PHE A 72 -16.11 13.50 -1.53
CA PHE A 72 -17.33 12.97 -2.12
C PHE A 72 -18.27 14.10 -2.46
N GLU A 73 -19.08 13.91 -3.49
CA GLU A 73 -20.25 14.75 -3.71
C GLU A 73 -21.38 14.30 -2.76
N PRO A 74 -21.91 15.21 -1.92
CA PRO A 74 -22.98 14.90 -0.99
C PRO A 74 -24.34 14.81 -1.69
N GLN A 75 -25.11 13.78 -1.35
CA GLN A 75 -26.52 13.63 -1.72
C GLN A 75 -27.37 13.70 -0.44
N LEU A 76 -28.42 14.52 -0.43
CA LEU A 76 -29.28 14.67 0.74
C LEU A 76 -30.08 13.38 0.98
N VAL A 77 -29.96 12.84 2.20
CA VAL A 77 -30.72 11.66 2.62
C VAL A 77 -31.51 11.93 3.89
N GLU A 78 -32.64 11.24 4.03
CA GLU A 78 -33.40 11.20 5.26
C GLU A 78 -32.69 10.35 6.34
N GLY A 79 -32.92 10.68 7.60
CA GLY A 79 -32.33 9.98 8.74
C GLY A 79 -31.14 10.73 9.35
N LYS A 80 -30.28 9.99 10.07
CA LYS A 80 -29.13 10.52 10.84
C LYS A 80 -27.80 9.82 10.55
N ALA A 81 -27.80 8.80 9.69
CA ALA A 81 -26.61 8.05 9.34
C ALA A 81 -26.04 8.53 8.00
N ILE A 82 -24.71 8.59 7.92
CA ILE A 82 -24.00 8.89 6.67
C ILE A 82 -23.98 7.62 5.82
N GLN A 83 -24.35 7.72 4.55
CA GLN A 83 -24.24 6.60 3.61
C GLN A 83 -22.92 6.69 2.85
N ILE A 84 -22.12 5.63 2.95
CA ILE A 84 -20.82 5.52 2.28
C ILE A 84 -20.85 4.43 1.23
N HIS A 85 -19.99 4.56 0.22
CA HIS A 85 -19.88 3.58 -0.85
C HIS A 85 -19.15 2.31 -0.35
N PRO A 86 -19.60 1.09 -0.66
CA PRO A 86 -18.97 -0.13 -0.13
C PRO A 86 -17.51 -0.31 -0.60
N LEU A 87 -17.16 0.14 -1.81
CA LEU A 87 -15.79 0.00 -2.34
C LEU A 87 -14.75 0.88 -1.62
N VAL A 88 -15.17 1.94 -0.92
CA VAL A 88 -14.22 2.80 -0.18
C VAL A 88 -13.96 2.29 1.24
N CYS A 89 -14.72 1.29 1.71
CA CYS A 89 -14.62 0.79 3.09
C CYS A 89 -13.25 0.17 3.38
N THR A 90 -12.61 -0.48 2.41
CA THR A 90 -11.24 -1.00 2.54
C THR A 90 -10.24 0.12 2.77
N ALA A 91 -10.37 1.25 2.07
CA ALA A 91 -9.50 2.40 2.27
C ALA A 91 -9.73 3.07 3.63
N PHE A 92 -10.98 3.23 4.07
CA PHE A 92 -11.25 3.76 5.42
C PHE A 92 -10.95 2.77 6.54
N ASN A 93 -10.70 1.50 6.21
CA ASN A 93 -10.69 0.37 7.14
C ASN A 93 -11.95 0.37 8.03
N ALA A 94 -13.10 0.65 7.42
CA ALA A 94 -14.39 0.85 8.08
C ALA A 94 -15.33 -0.33 7.86
N ASP A 95 -16.18 -0.58 8.84
CA ASP A 95 -17.34 -1.46 8.71
C ASP A 95 -18.63 -0.76 9.17
N PHE A 96 -19.71 -1.52 9.30
CA PHE A 96 -21.05 -0.99 9.58
C PHE A 96 -21.60 -1.48 10.93
N ASP A 97 -20.74 -1.76 11.90
CA ASP A 97 -21.15 -2.28 13.22
C ASP A 97 -21.37 -1.19 14.30
N GLY A 98 -21.10 0.08 13.96
CA GLY A 98 -21.16 1.21 14.89
C GLY A 98 -20.11 2.29 14.65
N ASP A 99 -19.20 2.06 13.69
CA ASP A 99 -18.18 3.02 13.25
C ASP A 99 -18.74 4.42 12.94
N GLN A 100 -17.92 5.44 13.27
CA GLN A 100 -18.25 6.84 13.06
C GLN A 100 -17.28 7.50 12.07
N MET A 101 -17.80 8.46 11.31
CA MET A 101 -17.00 9.28 10.38
C MET A 101 -17.25 10.77 10.60
N ALA A 102 -16.20 11.56 10.44
CA ALA A 102 -16.26 13.01 10.48
C ALA A 102 -16.42 13.58 9.06
N VAL A 103 -17.22 14.65 8.94
CA VAL A 103 -17.44 15.37 7.68
C VAL A 103 -16.86 16.76 7.80
N HIS A 104 -16.03 17.17 6.84
CA HIS A 104 -15.48 18.52 6.76
C HIS A 104 -15.91 19.19 5.45
N LEU A 105 -16.22 20.48 5.49
CA LEU A 105 -16.67 21.26 4.34
C LEU A 105 -15.56 22.23 3.90
N PRO A 106 -14.98 22.06 2.68
CA PRO A 106 -14.06 23.05 2.12
C PRO A 106 -14.80 24.34 1.79
N LEU A 107 -14.23 25.49 2.17
CA LEU A 107 -14.88 26.79 2.02
C LEU A 107 -14.38 27.59 0.81
N SER A 108 -13.05 27.69 0.62
CA SER A 108 -12.48 28.45 -0.49
C SER A 108 -12.61 27.70 -1.83
N ALA A 109 -12.58 28.44 -2.93
CA ALA A 109 -12.64 27.86 -4.27
C ALA A 109 -11.45 26.93 -4.54
N GLU A 110 -10.26 27.30 -4.05
CA GLU A 110 -9.05 26.49 -4.14
C GLU A 110 -9.21 25.16 -3.39
N ALA A 111 -9.75 25.19 -2.16
CA ALA A 111 -9.96 23.97 -1.38
C ALA A 111 -11.04 23.05 -2.00
N GLN A 112 -12.08 23.64 -2.60
CA GLN A 112 -13.08 22.87 -3.35
C GLN A 112 -12.48 22.23 -4.60
N ALA A 113 -11.61 22.94 -5.32
CA ALA A 113 -10.88 22.42 -6.47
C ALA A 113 -9.90 21.30 -6.06
N GLU A 114 -9.13 21.48 -4.98
CA GLU A 114 -8.26 20.44 -4.43
C GLU A 114 -9.04 19.18 -4.05
N ALA A 115 -10.18 19.35 -3.36
CA ALA A 115 -11.05 18.23 -3.01
C ALA A 115 -11.54 17.48 -4.25
N ARG A 116 -12.02 18.20 -5.27
CA ARG A 116 -12.58 17.63 -6.51
C ARG A 116 -11.52 16.99 -7.41
N VAL A 117 -10.33 17.57 -7.52
CA VAL A 117 -9.29 17.11 -8.44
C VAL A 117 -8.41 16.05 -7.78
N LEU A 118 -7.96 16.28 -6.54
CA LEU A 118 -6.95 15.44 -5.89
C LEU A 118 -7.58 14.39 -4.96
N MET A 119 -8.62 14.75 -4.21
CA MET A 119 -9.14 13.92 -3.12
C MET A 119 -10.39 13.11 -3.49
N LEU A 120 -10.97 13.34 -4.66
CA LEU A 120 -12.19 12.65 -5.09
C LEU A 120 -11.97 11.14 -5.11
N SER A 121 -12.89 10.39 -4.50
CA SER A 121 -12.77 8.94 -4.34
C SER A 121 -12.58 8.19 -5.68
N SER A 122 -13.20 8.65 -6.77
CA SER A 122 -13.05 8.08 -8.12
C SER A 122 -11.63 8.20 -8.68
N ASN A 123 -10.83 9.15 -8.20
CA ASN A 123 -9.44 9.33 -8.65
C ASN A 123 -8.46 8.46 -7.86
N ASN A 124 -8.87 7.99 -6.68
CA ASN A 124 -8.04 7.35 -5.66
C ASN A 124 -8.29 5.83 -5.61
N ILE A 125 -8.14 5.18 -6.77
CA ILE A 125 -8.40 3.74 -6.98
C ILE A 125 -7.22 2.86 -6.53
N LEU A 126 -5.99 3.37 -6.67
CA LEU A 126 -4.75 2.64 -6.43
C LEU A 126 -4.16 2.97 -5.06
N SER A 127 -3.51 1.98 -4.45
CA SER A 127 -2.76 2.16 -3.22
C SER A 127 -1.44 2.92 -3.50
N PRO A 128 -1.13 3.99 -2.75
CA PRO A 128 0.14 4.70 -2.89
C PRO A 128 1.35 3.86 -2.45
N ALA A 129 1.14 2.78 -1.69
CA ALA A 129 2.22 1.94 -1.15
C ALA A 129 2.81 0.97 -2.18
N ASN A 130 1.98 0.42 -3.06
CA ASN A 130 2.37 -0.67 -3.98
C ASN A 130 1.72 -0.57 -5.37
N GLY A 131 0.88 0.42 -5.64
CA GLY A 131 0.24 0.62 -6.94
C GLY A 131 -0.90 -0.34 -7.25
N ARG A 132 -1.24 -1.28 -6.35
CA ARG A 132 -2.35 -2.21 -6.56
C ARG A 132 -3.69 -1.54 -6.26
N PRO A 133 -4.78 -1.93 -6.94
CA PRO A 133 -6.11 -1.41 -6.66
C PRO A 133 -6.54 -1.67 -5.21
N ILE A 134 -6.85 -0.60 -4.46
CA ILE A 134 -7.43 -0.70 -3.12
C ILE A 134 -8.96 -0.80 -3.18
N THR A 135 -9.55 -0.20 -4.21
CA THR A 135 -10.99 -0.23 -4.49
C THR A 135 -11.32 -1.45 -5.34
N SER A 136 -11.33 -2.61 -4.71
CA SER A 136 -11.75 -3.86 -5.35
C SER A 136 -13.04 -4.39 -4.71
N PRO A 137 -13.88 -5.13 -5.45
CA PRO A 137 -15.05 -5.78 -4.85
C PRO A 137 -14.62 -6.74 -3.74
N THR A 138 -15.36 -6.75 -2.64
CA THR A 138 -15.10 -7.59 -1.46
C THR A 138 -16.36 -8.33 -1.02
N GLN A 139 -16.18 -9.38 -0.20
CA GLN A 139 -17.27 -10.13 0.44
C GLN A 139 -18.36 -10.55 -0.55
N ASP A 140 -19.60 -10.07 -0.34
CA ASP A 140 -20.78 -10.43 -1.12
C ASP A 140 -20.61 -10.18 -2.61
N MET A 141 -19.93 -9.10 -3.00
CA MET A 141 -19.69 -8.82 -4.42
C MET A 141 -18.85 -9.92 -5.07
N VAL A 142 -17.80 -10.37 -4.39
CA VAL A 142 -16.94 -11.47 -4.85
C VAL A 142 -17.74 -12.78 -4.88
N LEU A 143 -18.53 -13.04 -3.84
CA LEU A 143 -19.36 -14.24 -3.76
C LEU A 143 -20.35 -14.33 -4.93
N GLY A 144 -21.02 -13.22 -5.25
CA GLY A 144 -21.97 -13.14 -6.35
C GLY A 144 -21.32 -13.32 -7.72
N ILE A 145 -20.16 -12.69 -7.95
CA ILE A 145 -19.38 -12.86 -9.19
C ILE A 145 -18.86 -14.31 -9.31
N TYR A 146 -18.37 -14.90 -8.22
CA TYR A 146 -17.92 -16.29 -8.20
C TYR A 146 -19.06 -17.25 -8.53
N PHE A 147 -20.23 -17.05 -7.90
CA PHE A 147 -21.43 -17.83 -8.20
C PHE A 147 -21.89 -17.65 -9.66
N LEU A 148 -21.85 -16.43 -10.18
CA LEU A 148 -22.23 -16.10 -11.55
C LEU A 148 -21.32 -16.80 -12.58
N THR A 149 -20.01 -16.83 -12.34
CA THR A 149 -19.01 -17.31 -13.32
C THR A 149 -18.72 -18.81 -13.24
N ARG A 150 -19.26 -19.50 -12.23
CA ARG A 150 -19.17 -20.96 -12.11
C ARG A 150 -19.90 -21.67 -13.24
N ASP A 151 -19.40 -22.82 -13.64
CA ASP A 151 -20.09 -23.76 -14.52
C ASP A 151 -20.56 -25.01 -13.76
N THR A 152 -21.54 -25.69 -14.34
CA THR A 152 -21.97 -27.02 -13.92
C THR A 152 -21.81 -27.99 -15.08
N GLU A 153 -21.33 -29.21 -14.82
CA GLU A 153 -21.13 -30.21 -15.89
C GLU A 153 -22.44 -30.63 -16.56
N LYS A 154 -23.56 -30.55 -15.83
CA LYS A 154 -24.90 -30.87 -16.32
C LYS A 154 -25.86 -29.84 -15.78
N GLY A 155 -26.52 -29.12 -16.68
CA GLY A 155 -27.49 -28.09 -16.34
C GLY A 155 -28.63 -28.05 -17.36
N ARG A 156 -29.76 -27.48 -16.95
CA ARG A 156 -30.87 -27.31 -17.88
C ARG A 156 -30.46 -26.36 -19.01
N GLY A 157 -30.71 -26.75 -20.25
CA GLY A 157 -30.36 -25.94 -21.43
C GLY A 157 -28.92 -26.09 -21.92
N GLU A 158 -28.18 -27.08 -21.41
CA GLU A 158 -26.83 -27.42 -21.87
C GLU A 158 -26.79 -27.65 -23.40
N GLY A 159 -25.76 -27.12 -24.05
CA GLY A 159 -25.48 -27.31 -25.48
C GLY A 159 -26.42 -26.54 -26.42
N ARG A 160 -27.36 -25.75 -25.91
CA ARG A 160 -28.16 -24.83 -26.72
C ARG A 160 -27.29 -23.73 -27.31
N SER A 161 -27.64 -23.28 -28.51
CA SER A 161 -27.00 -22.15 -29.18
C SER A 161 -27.96 -20.96 -29.21
N PHE A 162 -27.47 -19.78 -28.83
CA PHE A 162 -28.23 -18.54 -28.76
C PHE A 162 -27.60 -17.48 -29.66
N ALA A 163 -28.43 -16.70 -30.34
CA ALA A 163 -28.00 -15.63 -31.24
C ALA A 163 -27.59 -14.34 -30.51
N SER A 164 -27.89 -14.20 -29.21
CA SER A 164 -27.43 -13.09 -28.38
C SER A 164 -27.52 -13.42 -26.88
N ILE A 165 -26.87 -12.61 -26.05
CA ILE A 165 -27.00 -12.66 -24.59
C ILE A 165 -28.47 -12.44 -24.18
N ALA A 166 -29.17 -11.52 -24.85
CA ALA A 166 -30.58 -11.23 -24.58
C ALA A 166 -31.49 -12.45 -24.83
N GLU A 167 -31.23 -13.26 -25.87
CA GLU A 167 -32.00 -14.48 -26.12
C GLU A 167 -31.74 -15.53 -25.03
N ALA A 168 -30.49 -15.67 -24.60
CA ALA A 168 -30.12 -16.58 -23.51
C ALA A 168 -30.75 -16.13 -22.18
N LEU A 169 -30.80 -14.82 -21.90
CA LEU A 169 -31.53 -14.24 -20.77
C LEU A 169 -33.03 -14.57 -20.82
N MET A 170 -33.69 -14.43 -21.97
CA MET A 170 -35.10 -14.82 -22.12
C MET A 170 -35.33 -16.30 -21.82
N ALA A 171 -34.40 -17.18 -22.25
CA ALA A 171 -34.46 -18.60 -21.94
C ALA A 171 -34.26 -18.88 -20.45
N PHE A 172 -33.37 -18.14 -19.79
CA PHE A 172 -33.16 -18.19 -18.34
C PHE A 172 -34.41 -17.73 -17.56
N ASP A 173 -35.03 -16.61 -17.96
CA ASP A 173 -36.24 -16.09 -17.35
C ASP A 173 -37.42 -17.06 -17.46
N ARG A 174 -37.48 -17.83 -18.56
CA ARG A 174 -38.46 -18.91 -18.77
C ARG A 174 -38.12 -20.20 -18.02
N GLY A 175 -36.97 -20.27 -17.37
CA GLY A 175 -36.48 -21.45 -16.66
C GLY A 175 -36.09 -22.60 -17.60
N GLU A 176 -35.75 -22.31 -18.86
CA GLU A 176 -35.29 -23.28 -19.87
C GLU A 176 -33.76 -23.37 -19.97
N LEU A 177 -33.04 -22.41 -19.40
CA LEU A 177 -31.59 -22.36 -19.31
C LEU A 177 -31.20 -22.05 -17.86
N GLU A 178 -30.22 -22.76 -17.31
CA GLU A 178 -29.58 -22.41 -16.05
C GLU A 178 -28.38 -21.48 -16.27
N LEU A 179 -28.13 -20.57 -15.33
CA LEU A 179 -27.06 -19.56 -15.42
C LEU A 179 -25.67 -20.16 -15.66
N GLN A 180 -25.41 -21.32 -15.06
CA GLN A 180 -24.13 -22.02 -15.04
C GLN A 180 -24.06 -23.14 -16.08
N ALA A 181 -25.13 -23.36 -16.86
CA ALA A 181 -25.16 -24.39 -17.90
C ALA A 181 -24.29 -23.98 -19.10
N PRO A 182 -23.38 -24.85 -19.56
CA PRO A 182 -22.59 -24.59 -20.76
C PRO A 182 -23.48 -24.48 -22.01
N CYS A 183 -23.36 -23.37 -22.73
CA CYS A 183 -24.11 -23.10 -23.97
C CYS A 183 -23.23 -22.35 -24.98
N GLU A 184 -23.68 -22.28 -26.23
CA GLU A 184 -23.04 -21.42 -27.23
C GLU A 184 -23.80 -20.09 -27.31
N ILE A 185 -23.10 -18.99 -27.11
CA ILE A 185 -23.69 -17.64 -27.21
C ILE A 185 -22.90 -16.85 -28.24
N ARG A 186 -23.61 -16.19 -29.15
CA ARG A 186 -23.01 -15.15 -29.99
C ARG A 186 -22.92 -13.86 -29.18
N VAL A 187 -21.71 -13.38 -28.98
CA VAL A 187 -21.40 -12.13 -28.26
C VAL A 187 -20.90 -11.10 -29.27
N ASP A 188 -21.57 -9.96 -29.32
CA ASP A 188 -21.16 -8.81 -30.14
C ASP A 188 -20.04 -8.04 -29.43
N ASP A 189 -19.09 -7.45 -30.17
CA ASP A 189 -17.98 -6.64 -29.64
C ASP A 189 -17.05 -7.30 -28.59
N ALA A 190 -17.02 -8.64 -28.53
CA ALA A 190 -16.09 -9.37 -27.68
C ALA A 190 -14.69 -9.46 -28.30
N THR A 191 -13.65 -9.24 -27.49
CA THR A 191 -12.27 -9.58 -27.84
C THR A 191 -12.01 -11.05 -27.44
N PRO A 192 -11.40 -11.90 -28.30
CA PRO A 192 -11.06 -13.27 -27.95
C PRO A 192 -10.23 -13.35 -26.66
N ALA A 193 -10.38 -14.45 -25.92
CA ALA A 193 -9.62 -14.67 -24.70
C ALA A 193 -8.12 -14.85 -25.01
N VAL A 194 -7.26 -14.46 -24.07
CA VAL A 194 -5.79 -14.65 -24.18
C VAL A 194 -5.47 -16.12 -24.47
N GLY A 195 -4.68 -16.36 -25.51
CA GLY A 195 -4.23 -17.71 -25.90
C GLY A 195 -5.25 -18.51 -26.72
N THR A 196 -6.38 -17.91 -27.12
CA THR A 196 -7.29 -18.51 -28.11
C THR A 196 -7.04 -17.95 -29.50
N GLU A 197 -6.95 -18.82 -30.51
CA GLU A 197 -6.88 -18.38 -31.91
C GLU A 197 -8.21 -17.71 -32.28
N ALA A 198 -8.14 -16.47 -32.75
CA ALA A 198 -9.30 -15.81 -33.33
C ALA A 198 -9.80 -16.64 -34.53
N PRO A 199 -11.12 -16.81 -34.71
CA PRO A 199 -11.66 -17.53 -35.86
C PRO A 199 -11.09 -16.98 -37.18
N GLU A 200 -10.82 -17.86 -38.17
CA GLU A 200 -10.30 -17.44 -39.47
C GLU A 200 -11.18 -16.34 -40.10
N GLY A 201 -10.58 -15.18 -40.39
CA GLY A 201 -11.27 -14.02 -40.96
C GLY A 201 -11.96 -13.09 -39.95
N TRP A 202 -11.80 -13.30 -38.65
CA TRP A 202 -12.32 -12.41 -37.61
C TRP A 202 -11.49 -11.10 -37.51
N THR A 203 -12.18 -9.98 -37.39
CA THR A 203 -11.62 -8.65 -37.11
C THR A 203 -12.29 -8.08 -35.86
N ALA A 204 -11.57 -7.24 -35.10
CA ALA A 204 -12.13 -6.56 -33.94
C ALA A 204 -13.45 -5.84 -34.29
N GLY A 205 -14.50 -6.11 -33.51
CA GLY A 205 -15.87 -5.62 -33.74
C GLY A 205 -16.78 -6.57 -34.52
N LEU A 206 -16.31 -7.74 -34.97
CA LEU A 206 -17.18 -8.81 -35.48
C LEU A 206 -17.68 -9.70 -34.33
N PRO A 207 -18.91 -10.25 -34.42
CA PRO A 207 -19.45 -11.11 -33.38
C PRO A 207 -18.68 -12.42 -33.26
N LEU A 208 -18.44 -12.87 -32.03
CA LEU A 208 -17.82 -14.15 -31.72
C LEU A 208 -18.87 -15.14 -31.22
N ARG A 209 -18.84 -16.37 -31.71
CA ARG A 209 -19.56 -17.49 -31.07
C ARG A 209 -18.63 -18.16 -30.09
N LEU A 210 -19.00 -18.14 -28.82
CA LEU A 210 -18.20 -18.69 -27.73
C LEU A 210 -18.99 -19.78 -27.03
N ARG A 211 -18.33 -20.91 -26.72
CA ARG A 211 -18.87 -21.91 -25.80
C ARG A 211 -18.57 -21.44 -24.38
N THR A 212 -19.59 -20.93 -23.70
CA THR A 212 -19.47 -20.25 -22.40
C THR A 212 -20.69 -20.54 -21.53
N THR A 213 -20.90 -19.80 -20.44
CA THR A 213 -22.15 -19.82 -19.67
C THR A 213 -22.84 -18.47 -19.77
N LEU A 214 -24.18 -18.44 -19.57
CA LEU A 214 -24.90 -17.16 -19.51
C LEU A 214 -24.29 -16.25 -18.43
N GLY A 215 -23.91 -16.81 -17.29
CA GLY A 215 -23.29 -16.03 -16.23
C GLY A 215 -21.95 -15.39 -16.60
N ARG A 216 -21.07 -16.11 -17.31
CA ARG A 216 -19.82 -15.54 -17.84
C ARG A 216 -20.08 -14.47 -18.89
N ALA A 217 -21.07 -14.66 -19.76
CA ALA A 217 -21.44 -13.65 -20.75
C ALA A 217 -21.91 -12.34 -20.09
N LEU A 218 -22.76 -12.43 -19.06
CA LEU A 218 -23.22 -11.27 -18.29
C LEU A 218 -22.09 -10.59 -17.51
N PHE A 219 -21.14 -11.37 -16.99
CA PHE A 219 -19.95 -10.81 -16.34
C PHE A 219 -19.10 -10.00 -17.32
N ASN A 220 -18.87 -10.53 -18.53
CA ASN A 220 -18.08 -9.85 -19.55
C ASN A 220 -18.78 -8.61 -20.13
N GLU A 221 -20.11 -8.59 -20.17
CA GLU A 221 -20.88 -7.39 -20.57
C GLU A 221 -20.64 -6.19 -19.62
N ALA A 222 -20.26 -6.44 -18.36
CA ALA A 222 -19.90 -5.39 -17.42
C ALA A 222 -18.47 -4.87 -17.56
N LEU A 223 -17.62 -5.54 -18.34
CA LEU A 223 -16.27 -5.10 -18.64
C LEU A 223 -16.28 -4.10 -19.81
N PRO A 224 -15.30 -3.18 -19.90
CA PRO A 224 -15.28 -2.20 -20.96
C PRO A 224 -15.00 -2.85 -22.32
N ALA A 225 -15.52 -2.23 -23.39
CA ALA A 225 -15.27 -2.67 -24.76
C ALA A 225 -13.76 -2.75 -25.05
N GLY A 226 -13.34 -3.80 -25.73
CA GLY A 226 -11.93 -4.08 -26.02
C GLY A 226 -11.21 -4.88 -24.93
N PHE A 227 -11.81 -5.09 -23.76
CA PHE A 227 -11.28 -6.00 -22.75
C PHE A 227 -11.43 -7.46 -23.23
N GLU A 228 -10.43 -8.28 -22.94
CA GLU A 228 -10.39 -9.67 -23.38
C GLU A 228 -11.45 -10.49 -22.67
N TYR A 229 -12.11 -11.38 -23.41
CA TYR A 229 -13.17 -12.20 -22.83
C TYR A 229 -12.62 -13.09 -21.72
N VAL A 230 -13.13 -12.90 -20.51
CA VAL A 230 -12.72 -13.63 -19.32
C VAL A 230 -13.47 -14.97 -19.28
N GLU A 231 -12.74 -16.05 -19.57
CA GLU A 231 -13.23 -17.42 -19.45
C GLU A 231 -12.90 -18.06 -18.10
N GLY A 232 -13.77 -18.94 -17.59
CA GLY A 232 -13.57 -19.67 -16.33
C GLY A 232 -14.06 -18.90 -15.09
N VAL A 233 -13.83 -19.50 -13.92
CA VAL A 233 -14.33 -18.97 -12.64
C VAL A 233 -13.51 -17.75 -12.21
N VAL A 234 -14.20 -16.74 -11.67
CA VAL A 234 -13.59 -15.50 -11.17
C VAL A 234 -13.68 -15.48 -9.65
N ASP A 235 -12.57 -15.83 -9.00
CA ASP A 235 -12.38 -15.68 -7.55
C ASP A 235 -11.82 -14.29 -7.19
N LYS A 236 -11.61 -14.02 -5.90
CA LYS A 236 -11.03 -12.75 -5.43
C LYS A 236 -9.68 -12.41 -6.07
N LYS A 237 -8.80 -13.41 -6.26
CA LYS A 237 -7.45 -13.17 -6.79
C LYS A 237 -7.54 -12.76 -8.25
N ARG A 238 -8.31 -13.51 -9.03
CA ARG A 238 -8.53 -13.24 -10.45
C ARG A 238 -9.24 -11.91 -10.67
N LEU A 239 -10.24 -11.59 -9.84
CA LEU A 239 -10.89 -10.29 -9.87
C LEU A 239 -9.90 -9.15 -9.57
N GLY A 240 -8.98 -9.35 -8.61
CA GLY A 240 -7.90 -8.41 -8.34
C GLY A 240 -6.98 -8.19 -9.53
N SER A 241 -6.61 -9.25 -10.25
CA SER A 241 -5.81 -9.16 -11.48
C SER A 241 -6.55 -8.40 -12.59
N ILE A 242 -7.85 -8.68 -12.80
CA ILE A 242 -8.67 -7.97 -13.79
C ILE A 242 -8.74 -6.47 -13.46
N VAL A 243 -8.98 -6.10 -12.20
CA VAL A 243 -9.03 -4.69 -11.80
C VAL A 243 -7.66 -4.01 -11.96
N ASN A 244 -6.56 -4.73 -11.71
CA ASN A 244 -5.21 -4.19 -11.94
C ASN A 244 -4.97 -3.89 -13.42
N GLU A 245 -5.29 -4.85 -14.29
CA GLU A 245 -5.16 -4.67 -15.73
C GLU A 245 -6.05 -3.53 -16.25
N LEU A 246 -7.29 -3.43 -15.76
CA LEU A 246 -8.19 -2.32 -16.06
C LEU A 246 -7.55 -0.97 -15.69
N SER A 247 -6.91 -0.88 -14.53
CA SER A 247 -6.28 0.34 -14.06
C SER A 247 -5.02 0.75 -14.83
N GLU A 248 -4.36 -0.19 -15.50
CA GLU A 248 -3.17 0.06 -16.32
C GLU A 248 -3.53 0.44 -17.77
N ARG A 249 -4.56 -0.19 -18.34
CA ARG A 249 -4.93 -0.07 -19.76
C ARG A 249 -6.01 0.97 -20.05
N TYR A 250 -6.87 1.28 -19.08
CA TYR A 250 -8.06 2.12 -19.30
C TYR A 250 -8.02 3.38 -18.44
N ASP A 251 -8.79 4.38 -18.86
CA ASP A 251 -8.93 5.62 -18.10
C ASP A 251 -9.68 5.42 -16.80
N LYS A 252 -9.34 6.21 -15.78
CA LYS A 252 -9.93 6.12 -14.43
C LYS A 252 -11.46 6.20 -14.42
N SER A 253 -12.05 6.98 -15.34
CA SER A 253 -13.51 7.09 -15.48
C SER A 253 -14.15 5.77 -15.92
N GLN A 254 -13.55 5.08 -16.90
CA GLN A 254 -14.01 3.77 -17.37
C GLN A 254 -13.82 2.71 -16.29
N VAL A 255 -12.70 2.75 -15.56
CA VAL A 255 -12.44 1.84 -14.44
C VAL A 255 -13.46 2.04 -13.32
N ALA A 256 -13.76 3.29 -12.94
CA ALA A 256 -14.76 3.59 -11.92
C ALA A 256 -16.17 3.10 -12.33
N ALA A 257 -16.58 3.32 -13.58
CA ALA A 257 -17.85 2.83 -14.11
C ALA A 257 -17.92 1.29 -14.11
N THR A 258 -16.82 0.63 -14.50
CA THR A 258 -16.70 -0.83 -14.50
C THR A 258 -16.79 -1.39 -13.08
N LEU A 259 -16.12 -0.78 -12.11
CA LEU A 259 -16.20 -1.19 -10.70
C LEU A 259 -17.62 -1.07 -10.14
N ASP A 260 -18.37 -0.04 -10.53
CA ASP A 260 -19.76 0.10 -10.15
C ASP A 260 -20.67 -0.94 -10.81
N ALA A 261 -20.42 -1.30 -12.07
CA ALA A 261 -21.12 -2.38 -12.76
C ALA A 261 -20.86 -3.75 -12.08
N LEU A 262 -19.59 -4.04 -11.77
CA LEU A 262 -19.18 -5.25 -11.05
C LEU A 262 -19.80 -5.31 -9.65
N LYS A 263 -19.86 -4.19 -8.93
CA LYS A 263 -20.56 -4.08 -7.64
C LYS A 263 -22.05 -4.43 -7.80
N ALA A 264 -22.72 -3.84 -8.78
CA ALA A 264 -24.15 -4.04 -9.00
C ALA A 264 -24.48 -5.50 -9.33
N ILE A 265 -23.74 -6.10 -10.27
CA ILE A 265 -23.86 -7.52 -10.65
C ILE A 265 -23.54 -8.42 -9.46
N GLY A 266 -22.44 -8.14 -8.74
CA GLY A 266 -22.04 -8.89 -7.56
C GLY A 266 -23.14 -8.96 -6.51
N PHE A 267 -23.71 -7.81 -6.10
CA PHE A 267 -24.82 -7.82 -5.12
C PHE A 267 -26.09 -8.50 -5.66
N HIS A 268 -26.41 -8.29 -6.93
CA HIS A 268 -27.59 -8.87 -7.55
C HIS A 268 -27.55 -10.41 -7.53
N TRP A 269 -26.42 -10.99 -7.90
CA TRP A 269 -26.23 -12.43 -7.96
C TRP A 269 -25.84 -13.06 -6.63
N ALA A 270 -25.21 -12.31 -5.72
CA ALA A 270 -25.05 -12.76 -4.33
C ALA A 270 -26.42 -13.01 -3.69
N THR A 271 -27.35 -12.07 -3.85
CA THR A 271 -28.73 -12.22 -3.34
C THR A 271 -29.43 -13.45 -3.93
N ARG A 272 -29.23 -13.74 -5.22
CA ARG A 272 -29.85 -14.86 -5.94
C ARG A 272 -29.12 -16.18 -5.81
N SER A 273 -27.89 -16.17 -5.30
CA SER A 273 -27.13 -17.39 -5.02
C SER A 273 -27.77 -18.24 -3.94
N GLY A 274 -28.59 -17.64 -3.08
CA GLY A 274 -29.22 -18.34 -1.95
C GLY A 274 -28.21 -18.86 -0.93
N VAL A 275 -26.96 -18.37 -0.95
CA VAL A 275 -25.93 -18.75 0.02
C VAL A 275 -26.41 -18.36 1.41
N THR A 276 -26.52 -19.38 2.26
CA THR A 276 -26.94 -19.28 3.65
C THR A 276 -26.05 -20.17 4.49
N ILE A 277 -26.14 -20.08 5.81
CA ILE A 277 -25.41 -20.95 6.72
C ILE A 277 -26.41 -21.57 7.69
N SER A 278 -26.48 -22.89 7.68
CA SER A 278 -27.17 -23.70 8.68
C SER A 278 -26.15 -24.48 9.51
N ILE A 279 -26.62 -25.12 10.59
CA ILE A 279 -25.78 -26.05 11.32
C ILE A 279 -25.35 -27.18 10.39
N ASP A 280 -26.24 -27.76 9.57
CA ASP A 280 -25.95 -28.93 8.73
C ASP A 280 -24.91 -28.67 7.64
N ASP A 281 -24.68 -27.42 7.27
CA ASP A 281 -23.60 -27.05 6.34
C ASP A 281 -22.20 -27.25 6.95
N VAL A 282 -22.08 -27.31 8.27
CA VAL A 282 -20.80 -27.56 8.97
C VAL A 282 -20.53 -29.06 9.04
N VAL A 283 -19.97 -29.64 7.98
CA VAL A 283 -19.76 -31.10 7.92
C VAL A 283 -18.44 -31.48 8.61
N ALA A 284 -18.55 -32.22 9.72
CA ALA A 284 -17.38 -32.81 10.38
C ALA A 284 -16.96 -34.10 9.64
N PRO A 285 -15.65 -34.37 9.47
CA PRO A 285 -15.20 -35.58 8.80
C PRO A 285 -15.46 -36.82 9.67
N GLU A 286 -16.07 -37.86 9.10
CA GLU A 286 -16.34 -39.12 9.81
C GLU A 286 -15.04 -39.79 10.33
N ALA A 287 -13.94 -39.61 9.60
CA ALA A 287 -12.62 -40.12 9.97
C ALA A 287 -12.02 -39.46 11.23
N LYS A 288 -12.58 -38.35 11.73
CA LYS A 288 -12.05 -37.60 12.88
C LYS A 288 -11.83 -38.49 14.09
N GLY A 289 -12.81 -39.34 14.44
CA GLY A 289 -12.73 -40.20 15.62
C GLY A 289 -11.53 -41.14 15.57
N ALA A 290 -11.38 -41.85 14.45
CA ALA A 290 -10.28 -42.78 14.23
C ALA A 290 -8.90 -42.10 14.22
N ILE A 291 -8.79 -40.90 13.63
CA ILE A 291 -7.54 -40.12 13.64
C ILE A 291 -7.16 -39.75 15.09
N LEU A 292 -8.12 -39.25 15.87
CA LEU A 292 -7.87 -38.85 17.26
C LEU A 292 -7.47 -40.04 18.14
N GLU A 293 -8.13 -41.19 17.99
CA GLU A 293 -7.78 -42.40 18.75
C GLU A 293 -6.34 -42.87 18.45
N ALA A 294 -5.94 -42.89 17.17
CA ALA A 294 -4.59 -43.31 16.78
C ALA A 294 -3.48 -42.42 17.39
N HIS A 295 -3.68 -41.09 17.35
CA HIS A 295 -2.71 -40.15 17.93
C HIS A 295 -2.76 -40.12 19.46
N GLU A 296 -3.90 -40.45 20.07
CA GLU A 296 -4.02 -40.60 21.52
C GLU A 296 -3.25 -41.82 22.04
N GLU A 297 -3.27 -42.94 21.32
CA GLU A 297 -2.41 -44.09 21.63
C GLU A 297 -0.92 -43.76 21.52
N GLU A 298 -0.54 -42.92 20.54
CA GLU A 298 0.85 -42.45 20.40
C GLU A 298 1.25 -41.55 21.57
N ALA A 299 0.41 -40.59 21.95
CA ALA A 299 0.62 -39.72 23.11
C ALA A 299 0.73 -40.53 24.42
N ASP A 300 -0.09 -41.55 24.60
CA ASP A 300 -0.04 -42.45 25.76
C ASP A 300 1.28 -43.25 25.82
N ARG A 301 1.87 -43.60 24.68
CA ARG A 301 3.19 -44.26 24.65
C ARG A 301 4.29 -43.32 25.13
N VAL A 302 4.26 -42.06 24.70
CA VAL A 302 5.20 -41.02 25.14
C VAL A 302 5.07 -40.79 26.65
N GLU A 303 3.84 -40.69 27.18
CA GLU A 303 3.61 -40.53 28.61
C GLU A 303 4.10 -41.76 29.43
N LYS A 304 3.94 -42.98 28.88
CA LYS A 304 4.48 -44.21 29.46
C LYS A 304 6.02 -44.25 29.44
N GLN A 305 6.66 -43.71 28.42
CA GLN A 305 8.13 -43.59 28.38
C GLN A 305 8.64 -42.61 29.42
N TYR A 306 7.97 -41.47 29.57
CA TYR A 306 8.29 -40.47 30.59
C TYR A 306 8.16 -41.02 32.01
N SER A 307 7.03 -41.68 32.33
CA SER A 307 6.81 -42.31 33.64
C SER A 307 7.80 -43.45 33.96
N LYS A 308 8.39 -44.08 32.93
CA LYS A 308 9.49 -45.06 33.08
C LYS A 308 10.88 -44.40 33.18
N GLY A 309 10.97 -43.08 33.05
CA GLY A 309 12.23 -42.32 33.09
C GLY A 309 13.10 -42.47 31.84
N LEU A 310 12.52 -42.86 30.69
CA LEU A 310 13.26 -43.05 29.44
C LEU A 310 13.49 -41.74 28.67
N ILE A 311 12.62 -40.74 28.88
CA ILE A 311 12.67 -39.42 28.27
C ILE A 311 12.53 -38.33 29.34
N SER A 312 13.05 -37.14 29.05
CA SER A 312 12.89 -35.96 29.89
C SER A 312 11.52 -35.30 29.70
N ASP A 313 11.15 -34.36 30.59
CA ASP A 313 9.89 -33.63 30.47
C ASP A 313 9.86 -32.70 29.24
N ASP A 314 10.99 -32.10 28.90
CA ASP A 314 11.10 -31.22 27.73
C ASP A 314 10.92 -32.03 26.42
N GLU A 315 11.56 -33.19 26.31
CA GLU A 315 11.36 -34.13 25.20
C GLU A 315 9.92 -34.62 25.11
N ARG A 316 9.32 -35.02 26.26
CA ARG A 316 7.90 -35.41 26.33
C ARG A 316 7.00 -34.32 25.76
N ARG A 317 7.20 -33.08 26.17
CA ARG A 317 6.38 -31.94 25.71
C ARG A 317 6.54 -31.71 24.22
N GLN A 318 7.76 -31.75 23.71
CA GLN A 318 8.04 -31.55 22.29
C GLN A 318 7.39 -32.66 21.44
N GLU A 319 7.56 -33.92 21.81
CA GLU A 319 6.95 -35.05 21.09
C GLU A 319 5.41 -34.95 21.12
N LEU A 320 4.80 -34.62 22.25
CA LEU A 320 3.35 -34.42 22.34
C LEU A 320 2.86 -33.30 21.43
N ILE A 321 3.59 -32.18 21.35
CA ILE A 321 3.27 -31.06 20.46
C ILE A 321 3.34 -31.51 19.00
N GLU A 322 4.36 -32.27 18.61
CA GLU A 322 4.52 -32.78 17.25
C GLU A 322 3.39 -33.75 16.87
N ILE A 323 3.04 -34.69 17.76
CA ILE A 323 1.93 -35.64 17.57
C ILE A 323 0.62 -34.89 17.33
N TRP A 324 0.25 -33.97 18.22
CA TRP A 324 -1.02 -33.25 18.11
C TRP A 324 -1.06 -32.23 16.97
N THR A 325 0.10 -31.74 16.53
CA THR A 325 0.21 -30.92 15.31
C THR A 325 -0.10 -31.76 14.08
N ARG A 326 0.48 -32.98 13.98
CA ARG A 326 0.16 -33.92 12.88
C ARG A 326 -1.32 -34.30 12.89
N ALA A 327 -1.88 -34.65 14.05
CA ALA A 327 -3.29 -34.98 14.19
C ALA A 327 -4.20 -33.82 13.70
N THR A 328 -3.88 -32.58 14.07
CA THR A 328 -4.64 -31.40 13.64
C THR A 328 -4.60 -31.20 12.12
N ASN A 329 -3.46 -31.46 11.49
CA ASN A 329 -3.31 -31.35 10.04
C ASN A 329 -4.05 -32.47 9.31
N GLU A 330 -3.95 -33.72 9.77
CA GLU A 330 -4.69 -34.86 9.19
C GLU A 330 -6.21 -34.67 9.28
N VAL A 331 -6.71 -34.16 10.42
CA VAL A 331 -8.13 -33.80 10.58
C VAL A 331 -8.52 -32.66 9.61
N SER A 332 -7.63 -31.69 9.40
CA SER A 332 -7.86 -30.59 8.46
C SER A 332 -7.99 -31.08 7.02
N ASP A 333 -7.10 -31.96 6.59
CA ASP A 333 -7.09 -32.52 5.24
C ASP A 333 -8.30 -33.43 4.99
N ALA A 334 -8.67 -34.22 6.01
CA ALA A 334 -9.88 -35.06 5.95
C ALA A 334 -11.15 -34.21 5.89
N MET A 335 -11.20 -33.11 6.66
CA MET A 335 -12.31 -32.16 6.63
C MET A 335 -12.44 -31.53 5.25
N GLU A 336 -11.36 -30.98 4.69
CA GLU A 336 -11.39 -30.26 3.41
C GLU A 336 -11.90 -31.14 2.26
N LYS A 337 -11.48 -32.41 2.22
CA LYS A 337 -11.97 -33.40 1.24
C LYS A 337 -13.44 -33.76 1.42
N ASN A 338 -13.98 -33.64 2.63
CA ASN A 338 -15.35 -34.01 2.95
C ASN A 338 -16.36 -32.91 2.61
N PHE A 339 -15.92 -31.66 2.43
CA PHE A 339 -16.80 -30.55 2.05
C PHE A 339 -17.15 -30.60 0.56
N PRO A 340 -18.44 -30.71 0.18
CA PRO A 340 -18.85 -30.59 -1.21
C PRO A 340 -18.59 -29.18 -1.76
N ALA A 341 -18.23 -29.07 -3.04
CA ALA A 341 -18.04 -27.76 -3.69
C ALA A 341 -19.33 -26.92 -3.80
N THR A 342 -20.51 -27.53 -3.62
CA THR A 342 -21.81 -26.85 -3.54
C THR A 342 -22.14 -26.33 -2.15
N ASN A 343 -21.36 -26.68 -1.13
CA ASN A 343 -21.59 -26.24 0.23
C ASN A 343 -21.34 -24.71 0.34
N PRO A 344 -22.20 -23.97 1.06
CA PRO A 344 -22.07 -22.52 1.17
C PRO A 344 -20.79 -22.07 1.90
N ILE A 345 -20.39 -22.78 2.96
CA ILE A 345 -19.14 -22.49 3.70
C ILE A 345 -17.93 -22.70 2.79
N TRP A 346 -17.93 -23.80 2.04
CA TRP A 346 -16.87 -24.08 1.06
C TRP A 346 -16.79 -22.97 0.00
N THR A 347 -17.94 -22.56 -0.53
CA THR A 347 -18.08 -21.50 -1.54
C THR A 347 -17.56 -20.15 -1.04
N MET A 348 -17.90 -19.75 0.20
CA MET A 348 -17.44 -18.50 0.80
C MET A 348 -15.92 -18.43 0.95
N VAL A 349 -15.30 -19.56 1.33
CA VAL A 349 -13.85 -19.65 1.51
C VAL A 349 -13.11 -19.71 0.17
N HIS A 350 -13.56 -20.55 -0.77
CA HIS A 350 -12.88 -20.75 -2.06
C HIS A 350 -13.08 -19.59 -3.04
N SER A 351 -14.20 -18.86 -2.95
CA SER A 351 -14.35 -17.59 -3.66
C SER A 351 -13.39 -16.51 -3.16
N GLY A 352 -12.85 -16.67 -1.93
CA GLY A 352 -12.06 -15.65 -1.24
C GLY A 352 -12.90 -14.49 -0.70
N ALA A 353 -14.23 -14.62 -0.70
CA ALA A 353 -15.15 -13.60 -0.19
C ALA A 353 -14.96 -13.38 1.31
N ARG A 354 -14.99 -14.45 2.11
CA ARG A 354 -14.80 -14.39 3.56
C ARG A 354 -14.38 -15.74 4.14
N GLY A 355 -13.48 -15.68 5.10
CA GLY A 355 -13.03 -16.84 5.85
C GLY A 355 -11.78 -17.51 5.27
N ASN A 356 -11.21 -18.45 6.01
CA ASN A 356 -10.12 -19.31 5.55
C ASN A 356 -10.34 -20.75 6.04
N MET A 357 -9.65 -21.72 5.44
CA MET A 357 -9.84 -23.13 5.79
C MET A 357 -9.42 -23.44 7.24
N MET A 358 -8.47 -22.67 7.79
CA MET A 358 -8.06 -22.78 9.20
C MET A 358 -9.19 -22.39 10.17
N GLN A 359 -10.05 -21.43 9.82
CA GLN A 359 -11.24 -21.06 10.59
C GLN A 359 -12.31 -22.14 10.47
N VAL A 360 -12.54 -22.67 9.26
CA VAL A 360 -13.47 -23.79 9.06
C VAL A 360 -13.03 -25.01 9.88
N ARG A 361 -11.72 -25.29 9.95
CA ARG A 361 -11.13 -26.33 10.82
C ARG A 361 -11.52 -26.16 12.28
N GLN A 362 -11.56 -24.94 12.80
CA GLN A 362 -11.97 -24.71 14.20
C GLN A 362 -13.47 -24.96 14.43
N ILE A 363 -14.29 -24.80 13.40
CA ILE A 363 -15.75 -24.97 13.47
C ILE A 363 -16.14 -26.43 13.28
N ALA A 364 -15.57 -27.13 12.29
CA ALA A 364 -15.96 -28.48 11.87
C ALA A 364 -14.92 -29.58 12.19
N GLY A 365 -13.63 -29.24 12.27
CA GLY A 365 -12.54 -30.19 12.51
C GLY A 365 -12.23 -30.32 14.00
N MET A 366 -11.19 -29.63 14.45
CA MET A 366 -10.82 -29.49 15.86
C MET A 366 -10.10 -28.15 16.06
N ARG A 367 -10.12 -27.63 17.29
CA ARG A 367 -9.39 -26.39 17.60
C ARG A 367 -7.88 -26.61 17.68
N GLY A 368 -7.45 -27.75 18.21
CA GLY A 368 -6.03 -28.13 18.28
C GLY A 368 -5.30 -27.54 19.48
N LEU A 369 -3.99 -27.30 19.32
CA LEU A 369 -3.13 -26.78 20.37
C LEU A 369 -3.36 -25.29 20.62
N VAL A 370 -3.21 -24.86 21.87
CA VAL A 370 -3.35 -23.45 22.29
C VAL A 370 -2.12 -23.00 23.07
N ALA A 371 -1.79 -21.71 22.98
CA ALA A 371 -0.69 -21.11 23.71
C ALA A 371 -1.14 -20.58 25.08
N ASN A 372 -0.26 -20.71 26.08
CA ASN A 372 -0.42 -20.06 27.37
C ASN A 372 -0.02 -18.55 27.29
N PRO A 373 -0.21 -17.75 28.35
CA PRO A 373 0.16 -16.34 28.34
C PRO A 373 1.66 -16.07 28.09
N LYS A 374 2.54 -17.04 28.42
CA LYS A 374 3.98 -16.96 28.15
C LYS A 374 4.33 -17.22 26.68
N GLY A 375 3.39 -17.73 25.88
CA GLY A 375 3.62 -18.12 24.49
C GLY A 375 4.05 -19.58 24.32
N GLU A 376 4.10 -20.36 25.41
CA GLU A 376 4.40 -21.78 25.32
C GLU A 376 3.13 -22.55 24.92
N ILE A 377 3.29 -23.56 24.09
CA ILE A 377 2.19 -24.43 23.66
C ILE A 377 1.80 -25.36 24.82
N ILE A 378 0.50 -25.45 25.10
CA ILE A 378 -0.05 -26.39 26.05
C ILE A 378 -0.11 -27.77 25.37
N PRO A 379 0.60 -28.80 25.88
CA PRO A 379 0.69 -30.10 25.21
C PRO A 379 -0.62 -30.91 25.20
N ARG A 380 -1.65 -30.44 25.93
CA ARG A 380 -3.00 -30.99 25.89
C ARG A 380 -3.85 -30.19 24.89
N PRO A 381 -4.26 -30.78 23.75
CA PRO A 381 -5.03 -30.09 22.72
C PRO A 381 -6.51 -29.96 23.11
N ILE A 382 -7.23 -29.11 22.37
CA ILE A 382 -8.69 -29.07 22.34
C ILE A 382 -9.15 -29.94 21.16
N LYS A 383 -9.74 -31.10 21.46
CA LYS A 383 -10.20 -32.07 20.46
C LYS A 383 -11.58 -31.72 19.91
N ALA A 384 -12.37 -31.03 20.73
CA ALA A 384 -13.66 -30.50 20.32
C ALA A 384 -13.53 -29.41 19.26
N ASN A 385 -14.59 -29.22 18.48
CA ASN A 385 -14.79 -28.06 17.61
C ASN A 385 -15.97 -27.20 18.10
N PHE A 386 -16.20 -26.05 17.47
CA PHE A 386 -17.31 -25.17 17.89
C PHE A 386 -18.70 -25.73 17.59
N ARG A 387 -18.83 -26.65 16.63
CA ARG A 387 -20.11 -27.36 16.35
C ARG A 387 -20.48 -28.31 17.49
N GLU A 388 -19.52 -29.08 17.97
CA GLU A 388 -19.68 -30.07 19.06
C GLU A 388 -19.84 -29.38 20.42
N GLY A 389 -19.21 -28.21 20.59
CA GLY A 389 -19.15 -27.49 21.84
C GLY A 389 -17.92 -27.88 22.67
N LEU A 390 -17.36 -26.90 23.38
CA LEU A 390 -16.16 -27.11 24.19
C LEU A 390 -16.54 -27.46 25.63
N SER A 391 -15.77 -28.35 26.26
CA SER A 391 -15.86 -28.55 27.71
C SER A 391 -15.40 -27.30 28.47
N VAL A 392 -15.75 -27.21 29.77
CA VAL A 392 -15.36 -26.08 30.63
C VAL A 392 -13.84 -25.88 30.64
N LEU A 393 -13.07 -26.98 30.70
CA LEU A 393 -11.61 -26.92 30.73
C LEU A 393 -11.04 -26.45 29.39
N GLU A 394 -11.52 -27.00 28.27
CA GLU A 394 -11.10 -26.59 26.93
C GLU A 394 -11.44 -25.12 26.65
N TYR A 395 -12.62 -24.67 27.08
CA TYR A 395 -13.00 -23.27 26.97
C TYR A 395 -12.07 -22.39 27.81
N PHE A 396 -11.81 -22.76 29.07
CA PHE A 396 -10.92 -22.02 29.97
C PHE A 396 -9.50 -21.90 29.41
N ILE A 397 -8.88 -22.98 28.95
CA ILE A 397 -7.53 -22.90 28.37
C ILE A 397 -7.50 -22.02 27.11
N SER A 398 -8.58 -22.01 26.31
CA SER A 398 -8.69 -21.16 25.13
C SER A 398 -8.75 -19.66 25.43
N THR A 399 -9.18 -19.27 26.63
CA THR A 399 -9.28 -17.86 27.03
C THR A 399 -7.92 -17.17 27.16
N HIS A 400 -6.86 -17.91 27.49
CA HIS A 400 -5.52 -17.35 27.67
C HIS A 400 -4.99 -16.69 26.40
N GLY A 401 -5.05 -17.42 25.27
CA GLY A 401 -4.64 -16.92 23.96
C GLY A 401 -5.52 -15.77 23.47
N ALA A 402 -6.85 -15.90 23.63
CA ALA A 402 -7.80 -14.86 23.22
C ALA A 402 -7.59 -13.53 23.97
N ARG A 403 -7.43 -13.58 25.30
CA ARG A 403 -7.20 -12.39 26.12
C ARG A 403 -5.86 -11.72 25.81
N LYS A 404 -4.80 -12.51 25.61
CA LYS A 404 -3.50 -12.01 25.20
C LYS A 404 -3.58 -11.28 23.85
N GLY A 405 -4.25 -11.90 22.87
CA GLY A 405 -4.47 -11.29 21.55
C GLY A 405 -5.16 -9.92 21.63
N LEU A 406 -6.23 -9.80 22.42
CA LEU A 406 -6.92 -8.52 22.62
C LEU A 406 -6.04 -7.45 23.28
N ALA A 407 -5.30 -7.83 24.33
CA ALA A 407 -4.41 -6.90 25.04
C ALA A 407 -3.26 -6.41 24.15
N ASP A 408 -2.62 -7.31 23.42
CA ASP A 408 -1.52 -6.99 22.52
C ASP A 408 -1.99 -6.12 21.34
N THR A 409 -3.19 -6.38 20.81
CA THR A 409 -3.81 -5.54 19.76
C THR A 409 -3.95 -4.09 20.22
N ALA A 410 -4.41 -3.88 21.45
CA ALA A 410 -4.56 -2.54 22.02
C ALA A 410 -3.21 -1.85 22.29
N LEU A 411 -2.23 -2.57 22.85
CA LEU A 411 -0.93 -2.00 23.21
C LEU A 411 -0.07 -1.68 21.97
N ARG A 412 0.03 -2.61 21.02
CA ARG A 412 0.96 -2.50 19.88
C ARG A 412 0.50 -1.53 18.80
N THR A 413 -0.77 -1.15 18.80
CA THR A 413 -1.26 -0.07 17.92
C THR A 413 -0.51 1.24 18.17
N ALA A 414 -0.14 1.52 19.44
CA ALA A 414 0.65 2.69 19.79
C ALA A 414 2.08 2.63 19.22
N ASP A 415 2.72 1.46 19.22
CA ASP A 415 4.08 1.27 18.71
C ASP A 415 4.16 1.53 17.20
N SER A 416 3.18 1.04 16.44
CA SER A 416 3.11 1.32 14.99
C SER A 416 2.88 2.80 14.69
N GLY A 417 2.00 3.45 15.45
CA GLY A 417 1.79 4.90 15.35
C GLY A 417 3.06 5.68 15.68
N TYR A 418 3.82 5.21 16.66
CA TYR A 418 5.10 5.81 17.05
C TYR A 418 6.19 5.67 15.98
N LEU A 419 6.32 4.50 15.36
CA LEU A 419 7.22 4.31 14.20
C LEU A 419 6.81 5.23 13.05
N THR A 420 5.52 5.26 12.70
CA THR A 420 5.00 6.10 11.62
C THR A 420 5.34 7.57 11.85
N ARG A 421 5.16 8.05 13.08
CA ARG A 421 5.56 9.41 13.47
C ARG A 421 7.05 9.67 13.24
N ARG A 422 7.94 8.78 13.70
CA ARG A 422 9.39 8.93 13.50
C ARG A 422 9.77 8.94 12.02
N LEU A 423 9.13 8.10 11.21
CA LEU A 423 9.34 8.06 9.77
C LEU A 423 8.88 9.36 9.09
N VAL A 424 7.74 9.93 9.51
CA VAL A 424 7.29 11.24 9.03
C VAL A 424 8.28 12.33 9.44
N ASP A 425 8.74 12.33 10.68
CA ASP A 425 9.66 13.34 11.21
C ASP A 425 10.98 13.41 10.44
N VAL A 426 11.52 12.26 10.00
CA VAL A 426 12.78 12.20 9.24
C VAL A 426 12.60 12.48 7.74
N SER A 427 11.39 12.32 7.18
CA SER A 427 11.17 12.36 5.73
C SER A 427 10.23 13.45 5.24
N GLN A 428 9.61 14.23 6.13
CA GLN A 428 8.65 15.27 5.77
C GLN A 428 9.19 16.36 4.82
N ASP A 429 10.50 16.61 4.81
CA ASP A 429 11.15 17.59 3.93
C ASP A 429 11.51 17.00 2.56
N VAL A 430 11.28 15.71 2.35
CA VAL A 430 11.54 15.02 1.08
C VAL A 430 10.37 15.24 0.13
N ILE A 431 10.55 16.23 -0.74
CA ILE A 431 9.59 16.66 -1.76
C ILE A 431 10.26 16.54 -3.13
N VAL A 432 9.47 16.24 -4.18
CA VAL A 432 9.95 16.33 -5.56
C VAL A 432 10.13 17.79 -5.93
N ARG A 433 11.36 18.24 -6.22
CA ARG A 433 11.66 19.66 -6.55
C ARG A 433 11.97 19.87 -8.03
N ASP A 434 12.60 18.89 -8.65
CA ASP A 434 13.08 18.98 -10.03
C ASP A 434 12.47 17.86 -10.89
N GLU A 435 12.38 18.08 -12.19
CA GLU A 435 11.95 17.05 -13.13
C GLU A 435 13.06 16.02 -13.34
N ASP A 436 14.29 16.49 -13.56
CA ASP A 436 15.48 15.65 -13.72
C ASP A 436 16.71 16.30 -13.06
N CYS A 437 17.50 15.51 -12.32
CA CYS A 437 18.78 15.94 -11.76
C CYS A 437 19.98 15.71 -12.69
N GLY A 438 19.76 15.08 -13.86
CA GLY A 438 20.81 14.84 -14.88
C GLY A 438 21.83 13.76 -14.54
N THR A 439 21.61 12.96 -13.49
CA THR A 439 22.52 11.88 -13.09
C THR A 439 22.34 10.65 -13.98
N ASP A 440 23.45 10.02 -14.37
CA ASP A 440 23.53 8.73 -15.07
C ASP A 440 23.69 7.55 -14.09
N ARG A 441 23.78 7.85 -12.79
CA ARG A 441 23.93 6.86 -11.72
C ARG A 441 22.60 6.15 -11.46
N GLY A 442 22.66 4.83 -11.33
CA GLY A 442 21.51 3.98 -11.02
C GLY A 442 21.91 2.78 -10.14
N LEU A 443 20.92 1.97 -9.80
CA LEU A 443 21.10 0.67 -9.17
C LEU A 443 20.98 -0.42 -10.23
N ASN A 444 21.83 -1.43 -10.15
CA ASN A 444 21.69 -2.64 -10.95
C ASN A 444 20.63 -3.52 -10.27
N LEU A 445 19.46 -3.63 -10.89
CA LEU A 445 18.33 -4.38 -10.38
C LEU A 445 18.10 -5.62 -11.25
N GLN A 446 17.86 -6.75 -10.60
CA GLN A 446 17.49 -7.97 -11.29
C GLN A 446 16.02 -7.86 -11.76
N ILE A 447 15.74 -8.32 -12.99
CA ILE A 447 14.39 -8.41 -13.57
C ILE A 447 14.04 -9.83 -14.01
N GLY A 448 15.05 -10.65 -14.27
CA GLY A 448 14.85 -12.02 -14.73
C GLY A 448 15.82 -13.00 -14.08
N GLU A 449 15.40 -14.25 -13.99
CA GLU A 449 16.21 -15.38 -13.57
C GLU A 449 16.24 -16.41 -14.71
N ALA A 450 17.43 -16.90 -15.04
CA ALA A 450 17.57 -17.96 -16.03
C ALA A 450 17.09 -19.28 -15.42
N ALA A 451 16.02 -19.85 -15.97
CA ALA A 451 15.55 -21.17 -15.61
C ALA A 451 16.50 -22.26 -16.14
N GLN A 452 16.44 -23.45 -15.54
CA GLN A 452 17.26 -24.61 -15.94
C GLN A 452 17.00 -25.03 -17.40
N ASP A 453 15.83 -24.69 -17.94
CA ASP A 453 15.42 -24.99 -19.32
C ASP A 453 15.97 -23.99 -20.35
N GLY A 454 16.77 -22.99 -19.92
CA GLY A 454 17.34 -21.96 -20.79
C GLY A 454 16.40 -20.79 -21.10
N THR A 455 15.17 -20.80 -20.57
CA THR A 455 14.23 -19.66 -20.63
C THR A 455 14.47 -18.70 -19.47
N THR A 456 14.29 -17.40 -19.69
CA THR A 456 14.37 -16.41 -18.60
C THR A 456 12.97 -16.17 -18.07
N ARG A 457 12.77 -16.34 -16.76
CA ARG A 457 11.51 -16.00 -16.08
C ARG A 457 11.64 -14.66 -15.38
N VAL A 458 10.55 -13.91 -15.30
CA VAL A 458 10.47 -12.69 -14.49
C VAL A 458 10.61 -13.08 -13.02
N ILE A 459 11.35 -12.31 -12.22
CA ILE A 459 11.49 -12.59 -10.78
C ILE A 459 10.23 -12.18 -10.01
N ASP A 460 9.92 -12.89 -8.91
CA ASP A 460 8.66 -12.70 -8.18
C ASP A 460 8.50 -11.29 -7.55
N ASN A 461 9.59 -10.57 -7.31
CA ASN A 461 9.60 -9.27 -6.64
C ASN A 461 9.69 -8.06 -7.58
N VAL A 462 9.62 -8.24 -8.91
CA VAL A 462 9.71 -7.15 -9.90
C VAL A 462 8.72 -6.01 -9.62
N ASP A 463 7.49 -6.33 -9.24
CA ASP A 463 6.44 -5.36 -8.89
C ASP A 463 6.88 -4.35 -7.82
N SER A 464 7.65 -4.82 -6.84
CA SER A 464 8.08 -4.03 -5.69
C SER A 464 9.44 -3.36 -5.89
N SER A 465 10.29 -3.94 -6.74
CA SER A 465 11.68 -3.51 -6.88
C SER A 465 11.92 -2.67 -8.14
N VAL A 466 11.36 -3.02 -9.29
CA VAL A 466 11.72 -2.42 -10.60
C VAL A 466 10.56 -1.69 -11.28
N LEU A 467 9.34 -2.18 -11.17
CA LEU A 467 8.16 -1.62 -11.85
C LEU A 467 7.98 -0.13 -11.54
N GLY A 468 7.77 0.70 -12.57
CA GLY A 468 7.56 2.14 -12.43
C GLY A 468 8.82 2.94 -12.06
N ARG A 469 10.02 2.40 -12.29
CA ARG A 469 11.29 3.16 -12.27
C ARG A 469 11.67 3.63 -13.67
N CYS A 470 12.53 4.64 -13.74
CA CYS A 470 13.13 5.07 -15.01
C CYS A 470 14.48 4.37 -15.25
N LEU A 471 14.74 3.93 -16.48
CA LEU A 471 16.06 3.43 -16.88
C LEU A 471 17.13 4.51 -16.76
N ALA A 472 18.32 4.14 -16.28
CA ALA A 472 19.47 5.05 -16.20
C ALA A 472 20.31 5.05 -17.49
N GLU A 473 20.37 3.93 -18.19
CA GLU A 473 21.11 3.75 -19.44
C GLU A 473 20.30 2.94 -20.45
N ASP A 474 20.73 2.95 -21.71
CA ASP A 474 20.10 2.19 -22.79
C ASP A 474 20.28 0.67 -22.55
N VAL A 475 19.20 -0.10 -22.68
CA VAL A 475 19.27 -1.56 -22.60
C VAL A 475 19.48 -2.12 -24.00
N THR A 476 20.62 -2.75 -24.21
CA THR A 476 21.03 -3.30 -25.51
C THR A 476 21.18 -4.81 -25.46
N VAL A 477 20.65 -5.50 -26.46
CA VAL A 477 20.90 -6.93 -26.70
C VAL A 477 21.55 -7.05 -28.08
N GLY A 478 22.84 -7.43 -28.08
CA GLY A 478 23.66 -7.40 -29.29
C GLY A 478 23.91 -5.97 -29.79
N ARG A 479 23.39 -5.63 -30.97
CA ARG A 479 23.48 -4.27 -31.56
C ARG A 479 22.15 -3.50 -31.54
N LYS A 480 21.07 -4.11 -31.01
CA LYS A 480 19.74 -3.51 -30.97
C LYS A 480 19.51 -2.87 -29.61
N VAL A 481 19.15 -1.59 -29.58
CA VAL A 481 18.61 -0.92 -28.39
C VAL A 481 17.16 -1.37 -28.24
N LEU A 482 16.85 -2.03 -27.13
CA LEU A 482 15.49 -2.47 -26.80
C LEU A 482 14.72 -1.37 -26.06
N ALA A 483 15.40 -0.65 -25.16
CA ALA A 483 14.83 0.46 -24.41
C ALA A 483 15.86 1.57 -24.23
N SER A 484 15.42 2.82 -24.38
CA SER A 484 16.28 3.99 -24.18
C SER A 484 16.36 4.42 -22.71
N ALA A 485 17.44 5.08 -22.34
CA ALA A 485 17.61 5.75 -21.06
C ALA A 485 16.42 6.69 -20.79
N GLY A 486 15.96 6.73 -19.54
CA GLY A 486 14.81 7.53 -19.11
C GLY A 486 13.43 6.93 -19.41
N ALA A 487 13.35 5.80 -20.13
CA ALA A 487 12.08 5.10 -20.33
C ALA A 487 11.53 4.58 -18.99
N ASP A 488 10.20 4.60 -18.87
CA ASP A 488 9.48 4.08 -17.70
C ASP A 488 9.33 2.56 -17.81
N LEU A 489 9.75 1.85 -16.77
CA LEU A 489 9.72 0.38 -16.71
C LEU A 489 8.29 -0.08 -16.40
N SER A 490 7.51 -0.31 -17.46
CA SER A 490 6.16 -0.87 -17.40
C SER A 490 6.18 -2.40 -17.48
N THR A 491 5.08 -3.05 -17.08
CA THR A 491 4.91 -4.51 -17.19
C THR A 491 5.21 -5.03 -18.59
N PRO A 492 4.64 -4.45 -19.68
CA PRO A 492 4.94 -4.92 -21.04
C PRO A 492 6.42 -4.77 -21.42
N LEU A 493 7.07 -3.68 -20.98
CA LEU A 493 8.48 -3.46 -21.29
C LEU A 493 9.37 -4.47 -20.56
N ILE A 494 9.07 -4.78 -19.30
CA ILE A 494 9.84 -5.76 -18.52
C ILE A 494 9.69 -7.16 -19.12
N GLU A 495 8.46 -7.55 -19.49
CA GLU A 495 8.21 -8.82 -20.17
C GLU A 495 8.96 -8.91 -21.51
N GLU A 496 8.99 -7.84 -22.31
CA GLU A 496 9.78 -7.77 -23.55
C GLU A 496 11.28 -7.94 -23.28
N LEU A 497 11.83 -7.25 -22.26
CA LEU A 497 13.24 -7.33 -21.91
C LEU A 497 13.63 -8.74 -21.44
N VAL A 498 12.80 -9.37 -20.60
CA VAL A 498 13.02 -10.73 -20.09
C VAL A 498 12.90 -11.76 -21.22
N ALA A 499 11.94 -11.59 -22.14
CA ALA A 499 11.80 -12.46 -23.31
C ALA A 499 13.02 -12.40 -24.25
N GLN A 500 13.74 -11.28 -24.27
CA GLN A 500 15.01 -11.11 -25.00
C GLN A 500 16.24 -11.58 -24.19
N GLY A 501 16.05 -12.20 -23.01
CA GLY A 501 17.11 -12.76 -22.20
C GLY A 501 17.80 -11.79 -21.24
N VAL A 502 17.27 -10.57 -21.06
CA VAL A 502 17.85 -9.59 -20.12
C VAL A 502 17.52 -9.98 -18.68
N THR A 503 18.54 -10.18 -17.85
CA THR A 503 18.37 -10.54 -16.43
C THR A 503 18.50 -9.36 -15.47
N HIS A 504 19.24 -8.31 -15.86
CA HIS A 504 19.50 -7.13 -15.04
C HIS A 504 19.33 -5.85 -15.84
N VAL A 505 18.85 -4.80 -15.18
CA VAL A 505 18.75 -3.45 -15.73
C VAL A 505 19.29 -2.44 -14.74
N LYS A 506 19.91 -1.37 -15.25
CA LYS A 506 20.35 -0.25 -14.42
C LYS A 506 19.23 0.80 -14.38
N ALA A 507 18.57 0.91 -13.23
CA ALA A 507 17.45 1.83 -13.04
C ALA A 507 17.85 2.99 -12.12
N ARG A 508 17.28 4.18 -12.35
CA ARG A 508 17.46 5.32 -11.46
C ARG A 508 16.78 5.05 -10.12
N SER A 509 17.35 5.61 -9.07
CA SER A 509 16.87 5.47 -7.69
C SER A 509 16.98 6.80 -6.96
N VAL A 510 16.13 7.01 -5.96
CA VAL A 510 16.26 8.14 -5.05
C VAL A 510 17.59 8.14 -4.30
N LEU A 511 18.20 6.96 -4.10
CA LEU A 511 19.50 6.81 -3.45
C LEU A 511 20.66 7.39 -4.30
N THR A 512 20.51 7.50 -5.62
CA THR A 512 21.55 8.02 -6.54
C THR A 512 21.26 9.45 -7.01
N CYS A 513 20.15 10.05 -6.57
CA CYS A 513 19.69 11.36 -7.01
C CYS A 513 20.63 12.49 -6.55
N ASP A 514 21.02 13.35 -7.49
CA ASP A 514 21.90 14.52 -7.28
C ASP A 514 21.12 15.83 -7.12
N ALA A 515 19.80 15.77 -6.92
CA ALA A 515 18.99 16.96 -6.68
C ALA A 515 19.46 17.67 -5.38
N PRO A 516 19.69 19.00 -5.40
CA PRO A 516 20.28 19.72 -4.28
C PRO A 516 19.35 19.77 -3.06
N ILE A 517 18.04 19.87 -3.29
CA ILE A 517 17.00 19.87 -2.25
C ILE A 517 15.94 18.85 -2.67
N GLY A 518 15.62 17.92 -1.77
CA GLY A 518 14.64 16.88 -2.05
C GLY A 518 15.10 15.90 -3.12
N ILE A 519 14.19 15.53 -4.02
CA ILE A 519 14.45 14.53 -5.07
C ILE A 519 13.94 15.03 -6.43
N CYS A 520 14.41 14.43 -7.53
CA CYS A 520 13.84 14.67 -8.85
C CYS A 520 12.83 13.61 -9.25
N ALA A 521 11.92 13.96 -10.16
CA ALA A 521 10.84 13.07 -10.62
C ALA A 521 11.39 11.80 -11.28
N ARG A 522 12.43 11.92 -12.12
CA ARG A 522 13.03 10.77 -12.82
C ARG A 522 13.75 9.77 -11.91
N CYS A 523 14.33 10.22 -10.79
CA CYS A 523 14.94 9.31 -9.82
C CYS A 523 13.91 8.60 -8.93
N TYR A 524 12.74 9.21 -8.71
CA TYR A 524 11.62 8.58 -8.00
C TYR A 524 10.82 7.62 -8.91
N GLY A 525 10.65 8.02 -10.17
CA GLY A 525 9.86 7.33 -11.17
C GLY A 525 8.36 7.62 -11.04
N ARG A 526 7.56 6.59 -11.34
CA ARG A 526 6.11 6.63 -11.35
C ARG A 526 5.52 6.82 -9.94
N SER A 527 4.52 7.69 -9.81
CA SER A 527 3.64 7.76 -8.64
C SER A 527 2.70 6.56 -8.67
N LEU A 528 2.80 5.72 -7.64
CA LEU A 528 2.06 4.46 -7.55
C LEU A 528 0.53 4.68 -7.45
N ALA A 529 0.10 5.85 -6.99
CA ALA A 529 -1.32 6.15 -6.89
C ALA A 529 -1.95 6.66 -8.19
N THR A 530 -1.15 7.28 -9.07
CA THR A 530 -1.66 7.84 -10.34
C THR A 530 -1.35 6.95 -11.54
N GLY A 531 -0.34 6.07 -11.43
CA GLY A 531 0.16 5.27 -12.55
C GLY A 531 1.01 6.08 -13.53
N LYS A 532 1.29 7.36 -13.26
CA LYS A 532 2.05 8.27 -14.13
C LYS A 532 3.33 8.72 -13.44
N LEU A 533 4.24 9.35 -14.18
CA LEU A 533 5.43 9.99 -13.60
C LEU A 533 5.01 10.94 -12.47
N VAL A 534 5.77 10.94 -11.37
CA VAL A 534 5.49 11.80 -10.20
C VAL A 534 5.55 13.28 -10.56
N ASP A 535 4.63 14.07 -10.01
CA ASP A 535 4.59 15.52 -10.25
C ASP A 535 5.59 16.28 -9.36
N VAL A 536 6.06 17.42 -9.87
CA VAL A 536 6.87 18.34 -9.06
C VAL A 536 6.00 18.91 -7.94
N GLY A 537 6.52 18.86 -6.71
CA GLY A 537 5.82 19.26 -5.50
C GLY A 537 5.17 18.11 -4.73
N GLU A 538 5.16 16.88 -5.24
CA GLU A 538 4.61 15.75 -4.49
C GLU A 538 5.46 15.45 -3.24
N ALA A 539 4.79 15.34 -2.08
CA ALA A 539 5.41 15.08 -0.78
C ALA A 539 5.69 13.58 -0.57
N VAL A 540 6.61 13.03 -1.37
CA VAL A 540 6.90 11.59 -1.42
C VAL A 540 7.44 11.02 -0.10
N GLY A 541 8.07 11.85 0.76
CA GLY A 541 8.52 11.41 2.08
C GLY A 541 7.37 11.04 3.02
N ILE A 542 6.31 11.86 3.06
CA ILE A 542 5.10 11.56 3.83
C ILE A 542 4.43 10.28 3.32
N ILE A 543 4.37 10.12 1.99
CA ILE A 543 3.80 8.91 1.37
C ILE A 543 4.62 7.67 1.75
N ALA A 544 5.95 7.76 1.70
CA ALA A 544 6.83 6.68 2.10
C ALA A 544 6.65 6.31 3.58
N ALA A 545 6.62 7.31 4.47
CA ALA A 545 6.43 7.09 5.90
C ALA A 545 5.10 6.42 6.23
N GLN A 546 4.00 6.85 5.59
CA GLN A 546 2.68 6.22 5.75
C GLN A 546 2.66 4.79 5.19
N SER A 547 3.26 4.59 4.01
CA SER A 547 3.28 3.27 3.34
C SER A 547 4.06 2.21 4.13
N ILE A 548 5.09 2.64 4.88
CA ILE A 548 5.86 1.77 5.78
C ILE A 548 5.13 1.62 7.13
N GLY A 549 4.56 2.72 7.64
CA GLY A 549 3.96 2.80 8.96
C GLY A 549 2.61 2.09 9.10
N GLU A 550 1.72 2.21 8.11
CA GLU A 550 0.36 1.63 8.15
C GLU A 550 0.42 0.10 8.31
N PRO A 551 1.19 -0.66 7.49
CA PRO A 551 1.31 -2.10 7.69
C PRO A 551 2.08 -2.49 8.95
N GLY A 552 2.75 -1.56 9.64
CA GLY A 552 3.37 -1.81 10.95
C GLY A 552 2.36 -2.33 11.99
N THR A 553 1.09 -1.94 11.88
CA THR A 553 0.00 -2.48 12.70
C THR A 553 -0.24 -3.95 12.37
N GLN A 554 -0.16 -4.33 11.10
CA GLN A 554 -0.29 -5.73 10.67
C GLN A 554 0.94 -6.56 11.07
N LEU A 555 2.15 -6.01 10.98
CA LEU A 555 3.39 -6.67 11.41
C LEU A 555 3.38 -7.01 12.90
N THR A 556 2.75 -6.16 13.71
CA THR A 556 2.60 -6.39 15.15
C THR A 556 1.49 -7.38 15.50
N MET A 557 0.47 -7.50 14.63
CA MET A 557 -0.71 -8.37 14.79
C MET A 557 -0.62 -9.74 14.09
N ARG A 558 0.28 -9.97 13.13
CA ARG A 558 0.44 -11.26 12.42
C ARG A 558 1.48 -12.21 13.03
N THR A 559 2.32 -11.74 13.95
CA THR A 559 3.27 -12.57 14.71
C THR A 559 2.60 -13.72 15.50
N PHE A 560 1.26 -13.71 15.57
CA PHE A 560 0.42 -14.66 16.30
C PHE A 560 0.22 -16.01 15.59
N HIS A 561 0.30 -16.06 14.26
CA HIS A 561 0.05 -17.31 13.52
C HIS A 561 1.28 -18.20 13.43
N THR A 562 2.48 -17.59 13.44
CA THR A 562 3.77 -18.29 13.43
C THR A 562 4.32 -18.56 14.83
N GLY A 563 3.90 -17.81 15.86
CA GLY A 563 4.31 -18.01 17.26
C GLY A 563 3.84 -19.31 17.92
N GLY A 564 3.34 -20.27 17.15
CA GLY A 564 2.94 -21.62 17.57
C GLY A 564 3.81 -22.74 17.01
N VAL A 565 4.90 -22.44 16.28
CA VAL A 565 5.87 -23.45 15.81
C VAL A 565 7.21 -23.10 16.43
N ALA A 566 7.78 -24.02 17.20
CA ALA A 566 9.11 -23.86 17.78
C ALA A 566 10.15 -23.84 16.64
N GLY A 567 10.61 -22.64 16.25
CA GLY A 567 11.60 -22.46 15.21
C GLY A 567 12.03 -21.00 15.03
N GLU A 568 13.28 -20.75 15.40
CA GLU A 568 14.09 -19.51 15.28
C GLU A 568 13.58 -18.25 16.01
N ASP A 569 14.56 -17.52 16.56
CA ASP A 569 14.42 -16.53 17.62
C ASP A 569 13.49 -15.36 17.25
N ILE A 570 12.82 -14.78 18.26
CA ILE A 570 11.66 -13.87 18.18
C ILE A 570 12.06 -12.43 17.71
N THR A 571 12.93 -12.31 16.70
CA THR A 571 13.31 -11.03 16.08
C THR A 571 12.66 -10.80 14.72
N HIS A 572 11.58 -11.52 14.38
CA HIS A 572 10.83 -11.29 13.13
C HIS A 572 9.64 -10.34 13.36
N GLY A 573 9.59 -9.20 12.65
CA GLY A 573 8.48 -8.25 12.66
C GLY A 573 8.87 -6.80 12.97
N LEU A 574 7.98 -6.03 13.59
CA LEU A 574 8.18 -4.59 13.86
C LEU A 574 9.48 -4.26 14.64
N PRO A 575 9.88 -5.02 15.69
CA PRO A 575 11.12 -4.71 16.41
C PRO A 575 12.37 -4.71 15.53
N ARG A 576 12.44 -5.59 14.53
CA ARG A 576 13.53 -5.65 13.57
C ARG A 576 13.52 -4.46 12.62
N VAL A 577 12.34 -4.07 12.14
CA VAL A 577 12.19 -2.85 11.33
C VAL A 577 12.66 -1.61 12.10
N VAL A 578 12.28 -1.49 13.38
CA VAL A 578 12.75 -0.40 14.25
C VAL A 578 14.26 -0.48 14.49
N GLU A 579 14.82 -1.68 14.72
CA GLU A 579 16.26 -1.88 14.88
C GLU A 579 17.06 -1.42 13.65
N LEU A 580 16.58 -1.78 12.44
CA LEU A 580 17.17 -1.39 11.16
C LEU A 580 17.10 0.12 10.93
N PHE A 581 15.93 0.76 11.09
CA PHE A 581 15.78 2.20 10.90
C PHE A 581 16.48 3.04 11.98
N GLU A 582 16.71 2.49 13.17
CA GLU A 582 17.53 3.15 14.19
C GLU A 582 19.04 2.86 14.04
N ALA A 583 19.44 2.13 12.99
CA ALA A 583 20.83 1.72 12.71
C ALA A 583 21.52 1.12 13.96
N ARG A 584 20.78 0.30 14.71
CA ARG A 584 21.28 -0.40 15.89
C ARG A 584 22.04 -1.66 15.45
N THR A 585 23.10 -1.99 16.18
CA THR A 585 23.82 -3.24 15.94
C THR A 585 22.91 -4.41 16.32
N PRO A 586 22.72 -5.39 15.40
CA PRO A 586 21.76 -6.46 15.59
C PRO A 586 22.15 -7.44 16.70
N ARG A 587 21.15 -8.06 17.32
CA ARG A 587 21.37 -9.24 18.17
C ARG A 587 21.81 -10.42 17.29
N GLY A 588 22.90 -11.08 17.65
CA GLY A 588 23.46 -12.16 16.83
C GLY A 588 24.19 -11.67 15.58
N VAL A 589 24.96 -10.58 15.70
CA VAL A 589 25.82 -10.08 14.63
C VAL A 589 26.79 -11.17 14.16
N ALA A 590 26.81 -11.41 12.86
CA ALA A 590 27.77 -12.30 12.23
C ALA A 590 28.89 -11.47 11.56
N PRO A 591 30.15 -11.85 11.75
CA PRO A 591 31.26 -11.14 11.12
C PRO A 591 31.21 -11.30 9.60
N ILE A 592 31.52 -10.21 8.90
CA ILE A 592 31.68 -10.17 7.44
C ILE A 592 33.16 -9.99 7.09
N SER A 593 33.59 -10.57 5.98
CA SER A 593 34.97 -10.45 5.52
C SER A 593 35.30 -9.02 5.08
N GLU A 594 36.44 -8.49 5.52
CA GLU A 594 36.92 -7.17 5.12
C GLU A 594 37.73 -7.21 3.80
N VAL A 595 38.30 -8.37 3.48
CA VAL A 595 39.12 -8.61 2.27
C VAL A 595 38.63 -9.84 1.51
N ALA A 596 38.92 -9.89 0.22
CA ALA A 596 38.74 -11.10 -0.57
C ALA A 596 39.96 -12.01 -0.41
N GLY A 597 39.73 -13.32 -0.37
CA GLY A 597 40.82 -14.26 -0.17
C GLY A 597 40.38 -15.70 0.07
N ARG A 598 41.21 -16.43 0.81
CA ARG A 598 40.95 -17.83 1.19
C ARG A 598 40.78 -17.98 2.69
N ILE A 599 39.93 -18.91 3.07
CA ILE A 599 39.58 -19.13 4.47
C ILE A 599 40.46 -20.23 5.07
N ARG A 600 40.92 -20.00 6.30
CA ARG A 600 41.53 -21.01 7.17
C ARG A 600 40.73 -21.09 8.46
N VAL A 601 40.27 -22.28 8.83
CA VAL A 601 39.47 -22.46 10.06
C VAL A 601 40.26 -23.26 11.08
N GLU A 602 40.50 -22.67 12.25
CA GLU A 602 41.12 -23.32 13.40
C GLU A 602 40.07 -23.53 14.51
N GLU A 603 39.94 -24.76 15.00
CA GLU A 603 39.03 -25.08 16.11
C GLU A 603 39.78 -25.09 17.45
N HIS A 604 39.25 -24.36 18.42
CA HIS A 604 39.68 -24.40 19.82
C HIS A 604 38.58 -24.98 20.72
N GLU A 605 38.89 -25.17 22.01
CA GLU A 605 38.01 -25.87 22.96
C GLU A 605 36.61 -25.22 23.10
N ARG A 606 36.53 -23.89 23.03
CA ARG A 606 35.27 -23.11 23.17
C ARG A 606 34.95 -22.20 21.98
N THR A 607 35.92 -21.90 21.12
CA THR A 607 35.82 -20.95 20.01
C THR A 607 36.37 -21.55 18.72
N ARG A 608 36.01 -20.97 17.58
CA ARG A 608 36.64 -21.20 16.28
C ARG A 608 37.26 -19.89 15.82
N THR A 609 38.48 -19.95 15.32
CA THR A 609 39.16 -18.82 14.71
C THR A 609 39.11 -19.00 13.21
N ILE A 610 38.53 -18.03 12.51
CA ILE A 610 38.43 -18.01 11.05
C ILE A 610 39.42 -16.97 10.56
N THR A 611 40.48 -17.39 9.89
CA THR A 611 41.49 -16.50 9.32
C THR A 611 41.26 -16.35 7.83
N VAL A 612 41.10 -15.11 7.36
CA VAL A 612 41.01 -14.78 5.94
C VAL A 612 42.40 -14.39 5.47
N ILE A 613 42.93 -15.16 4.53
CA ILE A 613 44.22 -14.96 3.86
C ILE A 613 43.95 -14.16 2.58
N PRO A 614 44.35 -12.89 2.50
CA PRO A 614 44.06 -12.04 1.34
C PRO A 614 44.78 -12.52 0.07
N ASP A 615 44.13 -12.42 -1.08
CA ASP A 615 44.76 -12.79 -2.36
C ASP A 615 45.84 -11.78 -2.81
N ASP A 616 45.80 -10.55 -2.28
CA ASP A 616 46.72 -9.45 -2.61
C ASP A 616 48.01 -9.44 -1.75
N GLY A 617 48.13 -10.38 -0.80
CA GLY A 617 49.28 -10.48 0.11
C GLY A 617 49.29 -9.46 1.25
N SER A 618 48.17 -8.78 1.50
CA SER A 618 47.98 -7.97 2.71
C SER A 618 47.91 -8.83 3.98
N GLU A 619 47.84 -8.19 5.16
CA GLU A 619 47.86 -8.90 6.45
C GLU A 619 46.66 -9.83 6.64
N GLU A 620 46.91 -11.03 7.16
CA GLU A 620 45.87 -12.01 7.49
C GLU A 620 44.91 -11.43 8.55
N MET A 621 43.61 -11.61 8.35
CA MET A 621 42.59 -11.13 9.29
C MET A 621 41.91 -12.28 10.02
N GLU A 622 41.98 -12.26 11.35
CA GLU A 622 41.42 -13.30 12.22
C GLU A 622 40.07 -12.88 12.81
N TYR A 623 39.08 -13.77 12.71
CA TYR A 623 37.74 -13.61 13.26
C TYR A 623 37.43 -14.72 14.25
N VAL A 624 37.23 -14.39 15.53
CA VAL A 624 36.89 -15.36 16.56
C VAL A 624 35.37 -15.51 16.69
N VAL A 625 34.85 -16.71 16.49
CA VAL A 625 33.42 -17.04 16.62
C VAL A 625 33.17 -18.16 17.64
N PRO A 626 31.99 -18.22 18.27
CA PRO A 626 31.65 -19.31 19.18
C PRO A 626 31.62 -20.66 18.45
N ARG A 627 32.06 -21.75 19.10
CA ARG A 627 32.03 -23.10 18.48
C ARG A 627 30.64 -23.58 18.07
N ARG A 628 29.58 -23.07 18.74
CA ARG A 628 28.18 -23.35 18.41
C ARG A 628 27.68 -22.61 17.16
N ALA A 629 28.41 -21.60 16.69
CA ALA A 629 28.01 -20.85 15.49
C ALA A 629 28.11 -21.76 14.26
N ARG A 630 27.05 -21.77 13.47
CA ARG A 630 27.02 -22.49 12.19
C ARG A 630 27.79 -21.67 11.16
N LEU A 631 28.87 -22.25 10.63
CA LEU A 631 29.69 -21.65 9.59
C LEU A 631 28.93 -21.68 8.26
N LEU A 632 29.01 -20.59 7.50
CA LEU A 632 28.57 -20.54 6.09
C LEU A 632 29.72 -20.86 5.13
N VAL A 633 30.94 -20.83 5.66
CA VAL A 633 32.18 -20.96 4.92
C VAL A 633 32.86 -22.31 5.19
N GLN A 634 33.64 -22.77 4.21
CA GLN A 634 34.43 -24.00 4.31
C GLN A 634 35.91 -23.68 4.37
N ASP A 635 36.68 -24.51 5.07
CA ASP A 635 38.14 -24.40 5.13
C ASP A 635 38.75 -24.56 3.73
N GLY A 636 39.64 -23.63 3.35
CA GLY A 636 40.22 -23.52 2.02
C GLY A 636 39.31 -22.93 0.92
N GLY A 637 38.05 -22.58 1.25
CA GLY A 637 37.12 -21.97 0.30
C GLY A 637 37.46 -20.50 -0.03
N PRO A 638 37.07 -20.01 -1.22
CA PRO A 638 37.18 -18.59 -1.56
C PRO A 638 36.13 -17.76 -0.80
N ILE A 639 36.47 -16.51 -0.49
CA ILE A 639 35.54 -15.55 0.11
C ILE A 639 35.66 -14.16 -0.52
N GLY A 640 34.52 -13.53 -0.77
CA GLY A 640 34.42 -12.15 -1.24
C GLY A 640 34.36 -11.11 -0.11
N VAL A 641 34.62 -9.85 -0.46
CA VAL A 641 34.47 -8.72 0.48
C VAL A 641 33.00 -8.56 0.90
N GLY A 642 32.74 -8.55 2.21
CA GLY A 642 31.42 -8.38 2.81
C GLY A 642 30.55 -9.65 2.84
N GLU A 643 31.12 -10.82 2.52
CA GLU A 643 30.46 -12.12 2.71
C GLU A 643 30.44 -12.54 4.19
N LEU A 644 29.38 -13.26 4.58
CA LEU A 644 29.17 -13.72 5.95
C LEU A 644 29.99 -14.97 6.25
N LEU A 645 30.67 -14.97 7.39
CA LEU A 645 31.45 -16.14 7.87
C LEU A 645 30.56 -17.16 8.60
N THR A 646 29.56 -16.67 9.33
CA THR A 646 28.62 -17.49 10.12
C THR A 646 27.18 -17.09 9.83
N VAL A 647 26.23 -17.97 10.14
CA VAL A 647 24.80 -17.62 10.15
C VAL A 647 24.55 -16.50 11.16
N GLY A 648 23.91 -15.43 10.73
CA GLY A 648 23.52 -14.29 11.57
C GLY A 648 23.25 -13.02 10.75
N ALA A 649 22.99 -11.91 11.43
CA ALA A 649 22.69 -10.63 10.80
C ALA A 649 23.95 -9.81 10.52
N LYS A 650 24.00 -9.12 9.37
CA LYS A 650 25.04 -8.13 9.05
C LYS A 650 24.80 -6.84 9.85
N ASP A 651 25.86 -6.22 10.37
CA ASP A 651 25.77 -4.86 10.94
C ASP A 651 25.87 -3.82 9.82
N PRO A 652 24.85 -2.97 9.59
CA PRO A 652 24.88 -1.92 8.58
C PRO A 652 26.08 -0.97 8.69
N LYS A 653 26.63 -0.77 9.90
CA LYS A 653 27.82 0.07 10.11
C LYS A 653 29.08 -0.60 9.60
N GLN A 654 29.19 -1.92 9.74
CA GLN A 654 30.30 -2.68 9.16
C GLN A 654 30.19 -2.70 7.63
N VAL A 655 28.98 -2.91 7.11
CA VAL A 655 28.71 -2.84 5.66
C VAL A 655 29.12 -1.48 5.09
N LEU A 656 28.75 -0.37 5.76
CA LEU A 656 29.15 0.98 5.34
C LEU A 656 30.67 1.16 5.31
N ARG A 657 31.37 0.67 6.33
CA ARG A 657 32.83 0.81 6.45
C ARG A 657 33.56 0.00 5.37
N ILE A 658 33.07 -1.20 5.07
CA ILE A 658 33.77 -2.20 4.26
C ILE A 658 33.37 -2.10 2.78
N GLN A 659 32.07 -2.08 2.49
CA GLN A 659 31.53 -2.10 1.13
C GLN A 659 31.11 -0.71 0.63
N GLY A 660 31.06 0.28 1.53
CA GLY A 660 30.73 1.67 1.21
C GLY A 660 29.24 2.00 1.33
N MET A 661 28.92 3.27 1.05
CA MET A 661 27.57 3.82 1.26
C MET A 661 26.50 3.11 0.43
N ARG A 662 26.78 2.83 -0.84
CA ARG A 662 25.80 2.27 -1.77
C ARG A 662 25.31 0.91 -1.30
N GLU A 663 26.24 0.01 -0.99
CA GLU A 663 25.93 -1.34 -0.49
C GLU A 663 25.25 -1.30 0.87
N ALA A 664 25.62 -0.38 1.76
CA ALA A 664 24.91 -0.20 3.04
C ALA A 664 23.45 0.20 2.84
N GLN A 665 23.16 1.09 1.88
CA GLN A 665 21.79 1.49 1.56
C GLN A 665 20.99 0.32 0.97
N VAL A 666 21.55 -0.39 -0.01
CA VAL A 666 20.91 -1.55 -0.65
C VAL A 666 20.65 -2.66 0.37
N HIS A 667 21.61 -2.93 1.26
CA HIS A 667 21.46 -3.88 2.34
C HIS A 667 20.31 -3.51 3.27
N LEU A 668 20.22 -2.25 3.73
CA LEU A 668 19.12 -1.79 4.58
C LEU A 668 17.75 -1.93 3.88
N VAL A 669 17.67 -1.57 2.60
CA VAL A 669 16.43 -1.73 1.82
C VAL A 669 16.03 -3.20 1.74
N SER A 670 16.98 -4.08 1.41
CA SER A 670 16.74 -5.53 1.29
C SER A 670 16.26 -6.15 2.61
N GLU A 671 16.93 -5.85 3.72
CA GLU A 671 16.58 -6.38 5.06
C GLU A 671 15.20 -5.93 5.51
N VAL A 672 14.88 -4.63 5.35
CA VAL A 672 13.54 -4.13 5.70
C VAL A 672 12.49 -4.81 4.83
N GLN A 673 12.73 -4.88 3.52
CA GLN A 673 11.79 -5.48 2.58
C GLN A 673 11.58 -6.97 2.86
N GLU A 674 12.61 -7.71 3.24
CA GLU A 674 12.50 -9.12 3.64
C GLU A 674 11.58 -9.30 4.85
N VAL A 675 11.67 -8.43 5.86
CA VAL A 675 10.77 -8.47 7.02
C VAL A 675 9.31 -8.26 6.59
N TYR A 676 9.03 -7.27 5.74
CA TYR A 676 7.66 -7.05 5.23
C TYR A 676 7.16 -8.22 4.36
N ARG A 677 8.00 -8.76 3.48
CA ARG A 677 7.67 -9.92 2.63
C ARG A 677 7.38 -11.18 3.47
N SER A 678 8.18 -11.44 4.50
CA SER A 678 7.98 -12.60 5.41
C SER A 678 6.61 -12.59 6.09
N GLN A 679 6.01 -11.40 6.24
CA GLN A 679 4.68 -11.22 6.83
C GLN A 679 3.56 -11.08 5.78
N GLY A 680 3.89 -11.26 4.50
CA GLY A 680 2.95 -11.16 3.39
C GLY A 680 2.45 -9.73 3.13
N VAL A 681 3.27 -8.73 3.44
CA VAL A 681 2.99 -7.32 3.15
C VAL A 681 3.84 -6.86 1.96
N SER A 682 3.18 -6.29 0.95
CA SER A 682 3.85 -5.77 -0.25
C SER A 682 3.97 -4.25 -0.18
N ILE A 683 5.21 -3.74 -0.18
CA ILE A 683 5.57 -2.32 -0.24
C ILE A 683 6.59 -2.16 -1.36
N HIS A 684 6.54 -1.04 -2.08
CA HIS A 684 7.57 -0.75 -3.09
C HIS A 684 8.86 -0.22 -2.44
N ASP A 685 10.01 -0.74 -2.89
CA ASP A 685 11.35 -0.41 -2.41
C ASP A 685 11.65 1.11 -2.39
N LYS A 686 11.09 1.89 -3.31
CA LYS A 686 11.30 3.35 -3.40
C LYS A 686 10.94 4.08 -2.10
N HIS A 687 9.96 3.58 -1.35
CA HIS A 687 9.58 4.17 -0.06
C HIS A 687 10.65 3.95 0.99
N ILE A 688 11.23 2.74 1.06
CA ILE A 688 12.31 2.43 1.98
C ILE A 688 13.58 3.20 1.57
N GLU A 689 13.86 3.29 0.27
CA GLU A 689 14.97 4.08 -0.26
C GLU A 689 14.88 5.56 0.12
N VAL A 690 13.67 6.15 0.14
CA VAL A 690 13.47 7.54 0.59
C VAL A 690 13.91 7.72 2.05
N ILE A 691 13.55 6.78 2.93
CA ILE A 691 13.94 6.82 4.35
C ILE A 691 15.44 6.58 4.51
N VAL A 692 15.98 5.55 3.85
CA VAL A 692 17.40 5.18 3.92
C VAL A 692 18.29 6.28 3.35
N ARG A 693 17.84 7.05 2.36
CA ARG A 693 18.54 8.25 1.89
C ARG A 693 18.73 9.27 3.02
N GLN A 694 17.72 9.48 3.86
CA GLN A 694 17.82 10.43 4.98
C GLN A 694 18.75 9.93 6.10
N MET A 695 18.86 8.62 6.30
CA MET A 695 19.78 8.02 7.28
C MET A 695 21.27 8.24 6.95
N LEU A 696 21.61 8.46 5.68
CA LEU A 696 22.99 8.62 5.16
C LEU A 696 23.24 9.99 4.50
N ARG A 697 22.47 11.01 4.88
CA ARG A 697 22.55 12.37 4.31
C ARG A 697 23.78 13.16 4.76
N ARG A 698 24.43 12.77 5.86
CA ARG A 698 25.53 13.54 6.49
C ARG A 698 26.89 12.87 6.38
N ILE A 699 27.92 13.72 6.37
CA ILE A 699 29.33 13.36 6.31
C ILE A 699 30.03 13.97 7.52
N THR A 700 30.84 13.18 8.21
CA THR A 700 31.76 13.67 9.25
C THR A 700 33.07 14.06 8.58
N ILE A 701 33.50 15.30 8.75
CA ILE A 701 34.76 15.80 8.20
C ILE A 701 35.93 15.20 8.96
N ILE A 702 36.90 14.65 8.23
CA ILE A 702 38.16 14.14 8.78
C ILE A 702 39.21 15.25 8.68
N GLU A 703 39.39 15.81 7.49
CA GLU A 703 40.30 16.92 7.23
C GLU A 703 39.56 18.01 6.44
N GLY A 704 39.65 19.27 6.90
CA GLY A 704 39.01 20.40 6.23
C GLY A 704 39.68 20.82 4.92
N GLY A 705 40.91 20.36 4.65
CA GLY A 705 41.69 20.82 3.50
C GLY A 705 41.85 22.34 3.52
N ASP A 706 41.63 22.99 2.38
CA ASP A 706 41.60 24.44 2.23
C ASP A 706 40.15 24.98 2.20
N SER A 707 39.17 24.18 2.64
CA SER A 707 37.76 24.58 2.76
C SER A 707 37.43 25.26 4.10
N ASP A 708 36.22 25.80 4.24
CA ASP A 708 35.69 26.38 5.47
C ASP A 708 35.16 25.33 6.48
N LEU A 709 35.27 24.04 6.16
CA LEU A 709 34.72 22.94 6.95
C LEU A 709 35.66 22.51 8.09
N LEU A 710 35.13 22.34 9.30
CA LEU A 710 35.93 22.00 10.46
C LEU A 710 36.09 20.48 10.64
N PRO A 711 37.29 19.96 10.99
CA PRO A 711 37.47 18.56 11.37
C PRO A 711 36.55 18.15 12.52
N GLY A 712 35.86 17.02 12.36
CA GLY A 712 34.87 16.50 13.31
C GLY A 712 33.47 17.10 13.16
N GLU A 713 33.28 18.12 12.31
CA GLU A 713 31.97 18.67 12.01
C GLU A 713 31.12 17.69 11.19
N LEU A 714 29.82 17.66 11.48
CA LEU A 714 28.86 16.81 10.78
C LEU A 714 28.02 17.67 9.82
N VAL A 715 28.37 17.62 8.54
CA VAL A 715 27.76 18.47 7.51
C VAL A 715 26.87 17.68 6.55
N GLU A 716 25.94 18.36 5.88
CA GLU A 716 25.18 17.74 4.79
C GLU A 716 26.08 17.39 3.61
N ARG A 717 25.83 16.24 3.00
CA ARG A 717 26.60 15.76 1.86
C ARG A 717 26.59 16.73 0.67
N SER A 718 25.42 17.30 0.35
CA SER A 718 25.29 18.25 -0.77
C SER A 718 26.13 19.51 -0.56
N LEU A 719 26.21 20.00 0.68
CA LEU A 719 27.08 21.10 1.08
C LEU A 719 28.55 20.71 0.94
N PHE A 720 28.95 19.55 1.47
CA PHE A 720 30.31 19.02 1.37
C PHE A 720 30.77 18.89 -0.09
N GLU A 721 29.96 18.28 -0.95
CA GLU A 721 30.28 18.10 -2.37
C GLU A 721 30.39 19.44 -3.10
N ARG A 722 29.49 20.40 -2.80
CA ARG A 722 29.54 21.75 -3.38
C ARG A 722 30.81 22.50 -2.96
N ARG A 723 31.13 22.52 -1.66
CA ARG A 723 32.34 23.18 -1.14
C ARG A 723 33.62 22.58 -1.72
N ASN A 724 33.69 21.26 -1.80
CA ASN A 724 34.85 20.61 -2.42
C ASN A 724 34.97 20.95 -3.90
N ARG A 725 33.86 21.02 -4.64
CA ARG A 725 33.87 21.43 -6.04
C ARG A 725 34.35 22.88 -6.21
N GLU A 726 33.94 23.79 -5.33
CA GLU A 726 34.41 25.19 -5.28
C GLU A 726 35.92 25.25 -5.01
N VAL A 727 36.42 24.59 -3.96
CA VAL A 727 37.85 24.59 -3.60
C VAL A 727 38.72 24.00 -4.71
N VAL A 728 38.26 22.92 -5.35
CA VAL A 728 38.98 22.32 -6.49
C VAL A 728 39.00 23.25 -7.71
N ALA A 729 37.91 23.98 -7.97
CA ALA A 729 37.86 24.98 -9.03
C ALA A 729 38.85 26.13 -8.78
N ASP A 730 39.07 26.48 -7.52
CA ASP A 730 40.06 27.47 -7.08
C ASP A 730 41.50 26.90 -6.99
N GLY A 731 41.70 25.61 -7.30
CA GLY A 731 43.01 24.93 -7.29
C GLY A 731 43.52 24.55 -5.90
N GLY A 732 42.67 24.60 -4.87
CA GLY A 732 42.99 24.20 -3.50
C GLY A 732 42.82 22.69 -3.23
N ARG A 733 43.20 22.25 -2.03
CA ARG A 733 42.99 20.88 -1.57
C ARG A 733 41.58 20.70 -1.00
N PRO A 734 40.76 19.78 -1.55
CA PRO A 734 39.41 19.54 -1.05
C PRO A 734 39.43 18.93 0.36
N ALA A 735 38.33 19.10 1.09
CA ALA A 735 38.10 18.44 2.37
C ALA A 735 37.90 16.93 2.19
N SER A 736 38.37 16.15 3.15
CA SER A 736 38.11 14.71 3.25
C SER A 736 37.11 14.43 4.36
N GLY A 737 36.18 13.51 4.11
CA GLY A 737 35.11 13.18 5.05
C GLY A 737 34.64 11.75 4.89
N ARG A 738 34.11 11.18 5.97
CA ARG A 738 33.49 9.86 5.97
C ARG A 738 31.97 9.96 6.09
N PRO A 739 31.21 9.17 5.32
CA PRO A 739 29.77 9.03 5.53
C PRO A 739 29.44 8.59 6.96
N GLU A 740 28.38 9.15 7.54
CA GLU A 740 27.88 8.76 8.86
C GLU A 740 26.49 8.14 8.70
N LEU A 741 26.33 6.87 9.12
CA LEU A 741 25.02 6.22 9.21
C LEU A 741 24.34 6.61 10.52
N MET A 742 23.18 7.25 10.44
CA MET A 742 22.40 7.65 11.60
C MET A 742 21.04 6.94 11.62
N GLY A 743 20.59 6.57 12.81
CA GLY A 743 19.20 6.16 13.01
C GLY A 743 18.24 7.32 12.76
N ILE A 744 17.00 7.01 12.35
CA ILE A 744 16.00 8.02 11.99
C ILE A 744 15.75 9.06 13.09
N THR A 745 15.80 8.68 14.37
CA THR A 745 15.63 9.62 15.49
C THR A 745 16.78 10.63 15.60
N LYS A 746 18.02 10.19 15.34
CA LYS A 746 19.19 11.09 15.34
C LYS A 746 19.21 11.96 14.09
N ALA A 747 18.83 11.40 12.94
CA ALA A 747 18.72 12.12 11.69
C ALA A 747 17.67 13.24 11.76
N SER A 748 16.51 13.00 12.38
CA SER A 748 15.45 14.01 12.54
C SER A 748 15.76 15.14 13.52
N LEU A 749 16.77 14.99 14.39
CA LEU A 749 17.27 16.08 15.23
C LEU A 749 18.34 16.92 14.52
N ALA A 750 19.01 16.34 13.53
CA ALA A 750 20.05 16.97 12.74
C ALA A 750 19.47 17.64 11.48
N THR A 751 18.35 18.37 11.63
CA THR A 751 17.77 19.17 10.53
C THR A 751 18.38 20.57 10.52
N GLU A 752 18.45 21.19 9.34
CA GLU A 752 18.90 22.59 9.20
C GLU A 752 17.90 23.60 9.79
N SER A 753 16.60 23.27 9.81
CA SER A 753 15.59 24.11 10.43
C SER A 753 15.63 23.95 11.95
N TRP A 754 15.93 25.05 12.64
CA TRP A 754 15.85 25.09 14.10
C TRP A 754 14.39 25.13 14.58
N LEU A 755 13.45 25.67 13.81
CA LEU A 755 12.02 25.66 14.14
C LEU A 755 11.45 24.23 14.16
N SER A 756 11.77 23.44 13.14
CA SER A 756 11.35 22.04 13.04
C SER A 756 12.01 21.18 14.10
N ALA A 757 13.32 21.34 14.33
CA ALA A 757 14.02 20.62 15.40
C ALA A 757 13.45 20.95 16.79
N ALA A 758 13.15 22.23 17.07
CA ALA A 758 12.60 22.68 18.35
C ALA A 758 11.20 22.13 18.65
N SER A 759 10.42 21.79 17.62
CA SER A 759 9.07 21.22 17.76
C SER A 759 9.05 19.73 18.14
N PHE A 760 10.18 19.02 18.00
CA PHE A 760 10.26 17.59 18.24
C PHE A 760 10.65 17.27 19.69
N GLN A 761 11.90 17.56 20.08
CA GLN A 761 12.47 17.32 21.41
C GLN A 761 13.59 18.34 21.71
N GLU A 762 13.89 18.54 23.00
CA GLU A 762 15.03 19.38 23.46
C GLU A 762 15.00 20.85 23.02
N THR A 763 13.80 21.45 22.99
CA THR A 763 13.52 22.83 22.54
C THR A 763 14.52 23.86 23.08
N THR A 764 14.84 23.82 24.39
CA THR A 764 15.78 24.76 25.02
C THR A 764 17.17 24.69 24.39
N ARG A 765 17.70 23.47 24.17
CA ARG A 765 19.04 23.28 23.60
C ARG A 765 19.11 23.82 22.17
N VAL A 766 18.08 23.52 21.36
CA VAL A 766 17.99 23.95 19.96
C VAL A 766 17.91 25.47 19.86
N LEU A 767 17.06 26.11 20.67
CA LEU A 767 16.89 27.57 20.64
C LEU A 767 18.14 28.30 21.13
N THR A 768 18.82 27.79 22.16
CA THR A 768 20.07 28.39 22.64
C THR A 768 21.16 28.31 21.57
N ASP A 769 21.34 27.16 20.93
CA ASP A 769 22.32 26.99 19.84
C ASP A 769 22.00 27.90 18.64
N ALA A 770 20.73 27.97 18.23
CA ALA A 770 20.31 28.84 17.13
C ALA A 770 20.52 30.33 17.44
N ALA A 771 20.25 30.76 18.67
CA ALA A 771 20.46 32.14 19.10
C ALA A 771 21.95 32.52 19.17
N ILE A 772 22.79 31.63 19.72
CA ILE A 772 24.25 31.86 19.81
C ILE A 772 24.88 31.98 18.41
N ASN A 773 24.47 31.12 17.48
CA ASN A 773 24.98 31.10 16.12
C ASN A 773 24.24 32.05 15.16
N ALA A 774 23.27 32.85 15.66
CA ALA A 774 22.43 33.74 14.86
C ALA A 774 21.83 33.07 13.60
N LYS A 775 21.35 31.83 13.73
CA LYS A 775 20.82 31.04 12.61
C LYS A 775 19.53 31.65 12.04
N SER A 776 19.43 31.70 10.72
CA SER A 776 18.19 32.02 10.00
C SER A 776 17.51 30.74 9.51
N ASP A 777 16.17 30.69 9.56
CA ASP A 777 15.41 29.53 9.08
C ASP A 777 14.90 29.79 7.66
N PRO A 778 15.24 28.95 6.67
CA PRO A 778 14.82 29.15 5.28
C PRO A 778 13.38 28.70 4.99
N LEU A 779 12.68 28.06 5.93
CA LEU A 779 11.28 27.63 5.80
C LEU A 779 11.00 26.71 4.59
N VAL A 780 11.94 25.82 4.27
CA VAL A 780 11.85 24.92 3.10
C VAL A 780 11.01 23.68 3.39
N GLY A 781 10.88 23.29 4.66
CA GLY A 781 10.11 22.13 5.09
C GLY A 781 8.62 22.40 5.25
N LEU A 782 7.87 21.34 5.55
CA LEU A 782 6.43 21.40 5.78
C LEU A 782 6.11 21.94 7.18
N LYS A 783 6.83 21.45 8.20
CA LYS A 783 6.48 21.64 9.61
C LYS A 783 6.60 23.10 10.06
N GLU A 784 7.65 23.79 9.62
CA GLU A 784 7.91 25.18 9.95
C GLU A 784 6.78 26.08 9.41
N ASN A 785 6.34 25.81 8.18
CA ASN A 785 5.25 26.56 7.55
C ASN A 785 3.91 26.30 8.26
N VAL A 786 3.62 25.06 8.64
CA VAL A 786 2.42 24.73 9.43
C VAL A 786 2.44 25.45 10.78
N ILE A 787 3.58 25.46 11.50
CA ILE A 787 3.72 26.16 12.79
C ILE A 787 3.44 27.66 12.65
N LEU A 788 3.92 28.27 11.56
CA LEU A 788 3.74 29.70 11.28
C LEU A 788 2.36 30.05 10.69
N GLY A 789 1.53 29.06 10.34
CA GLY A 789 0.26 29.28 9.65
C GLY A 789 0.42 29.72 8.18
N LYS A 790 1.52 29.36 7.54
CA LYS A 790 1.77 29.58 6.10
C LYS A 790 1.40 28.34 5.29
N LEU A 791 1.20 28.53 3.98
CA LEU A 791 1.05 27.43 3.04
C LEU A 791 2.31 26.56 3.03
N ILE A 792 2.12 25.25 2.99
CA ILE A 792 3.23 24.31 2.89
C ILE A 792 3.92 24.41 1.51
N PRO A 793 5.25 24.30 1.40
CA PRO A 793 5.98 24.39 0.14
C PRO A 793 5.95 23.09 -0.67
N ALA A 794 4.80 22.42 -0.72
CA ALA A 794 4.52 21.19 -1.46
C ALA A 794 3.12 21.23 -2.08
N GLY A 795 2.88 20.40 -3.10
CA GLY A 795 1.66 20.39 -3.89
C GLY A 795 1.35 21.79 -4.45
N THR A 796 0.10 22.21 -4.31
CA THR A 796 -0.42 23.52 -4.75
C THR A 796 0.24 24.72 -4.05
N GLY A 797 0.88 24.52 -2.90
CA GLY A 797 1.55 25.57 -2.15
C GLY A 797 2.96 25.91 -2.66
N LEU A 798 3.49 25.16 -3.64
CA LEU A 798 4.79 25.40 -4.25
C LEU A 798 4.76 26.68 -5.11
N GLN A 799 5.81 27.49 -5.04
CA GLN A 799 5.82 28.83 -5.69
C GLN A 799 5.54 28.77 -7.20
N ARG A 800 6.04 27.73 -7.89
CA ARG A 800 5.77 27.44 -9.31
C ARG A 800 4.27 27.44 -9.66
N TYR A 801 3.40 26.99 -8.76
CA TYR A 801 1.96 26.93 -8.98
C TYR A 801 1.21 28.14 -8.44
N ARG A 802 1.78 28.81 -7.43
CA ARG A 802 1.17 30.00 -6.81
C ARG A 802 1.27 31.26 -7.68
N ASP A 803 2.35 31.40 -8.44
CA ASP A 803 2.62 32.61 -9.24
C ASP A 803 2.07 32.51 -10.68
N LEU A 804 1.12 31.59 -10.93
CA LEU A 804 0.48 31.43 -12.24
C LEU A 804 -0.49 32.59 -12.52
N ARG A 805 -0.40 33.15 -13.74
CA ARG A 805 -1.36 34.12 -14.26
C ARG A 805 -2.25 33.43 -15.28
N VAL A 806 -3.56 33.47 -15.04
CA VAL A 806 -4.56 32.93 -15.96
C VAL A 806 -5.14 34.10 -16.76
N GLU A 807 -4.90 34.12 -18.06
CA GLU A 807 -5.45 35.12 -18.96
C GLU A 807 -6.44 34.43 -19.93
N PRO A 808 -7.65 35.01 -20.14
CA PRO A 808 -8.56 34.46 -21.13
C PRO A 808 -7.95 34.62 -22.52
N THR A 809 -8.15 33.62 -23.38
CA THR A 809 -7.74 33.72 -24.79
C THR A 809 -8.46 34.88 -25.47
N GLU A 810 -7.87 35.45 -26.52
CA GLU A 810 -8.49 36.53 -27.30
C GLU A 810 -9.87 36.12 -27.86
N GLU A 811 -10.03 34.85 -28.21
CA GLU A 811 -11.31 34.26 -28.62
C GLU A 811 -12.35 34.28 -27.48
N ALA A 812 -11.96 33.91 -26.25
CA ALA A 812 -12.84 33.95 -25.09
C ALA A 812 -13.20 35.40 -24.73
N LYS A 813 -12.25 36.34 -24.82
CA LYS A 813 -12.52 37.78 -24.64
C LYS A 813 -13.56 38.24 -25.67
N ASN A 814 -13.35 37.93 -26.95
CA ASN A 814 -14.25 38.31 -28.04
C ASN A 814 -15.64 37.65 -27.91
N ALA A 815 -15.72 36.41 -27.45
CA ALA A 815 -16.99 35.73 -27.18
C ALA A 815 -17.78 36.39 -26.05
N VAL A 816 -17.11 36.79 -24.95
CA VAL A 816 -17.75 37.55 -23.85
C VAL A 816 -18.23 38.91 -24.34
N TYR A 817 -17.43 39.61 -25.16
CA TYR A 817 -17.84 40.87 -25.79
C TYR A 817 -19.04 40.70 -26.72
N SER A 818 -19.06 39.63 -27.53
CA SER A 818 -20.20 39.29 -28.39
C SER A 818 -21.45 38.99 -27.58
N MET A 819 -21.33 38.23 -26.49
CA MET A 819 -22.45 37.89 -25.61
C MET A 819 -23.02 39.13 -24.90
N MET A 820 -22.16 40.05 -24.45
CA MET A 820 -22.56 41.35 -23.89
C MET A 820 -23.25 42.24 -24.93
N GLN A 821 -22.81 42.22 -26.19
CA GLN A 821 -23.49 42.95 -27.28
C GLN A 821 -24.88 42.38 -27.58
N THR A 822 -25.07 41.06 -27.53
CA THR A 822 -26.40 40.45 -27.75
C THR A 822 -27.41 40.82 -26.66
N PHE A 823 -26.96 41.14 -25.43
CA PHE A 823 -27.83 41.66 -24.37
C PHE A 823 -28.10 43.17 -24.49
N ALA A 824 -27.27 43.92 -25.22
CA ALA A 824 -27.47 45.34 -25.46
C ALA A 824 -28.54 45.64 -26.53
N ASP A 825 -28.92 44.64 -27.34
CA ASP A 825 -29.92 44.77 -28.40
C ASP A 825 -31.38 44.53 -27.94
N TYR A 826 -31.63 44.30 -26.64
CA TYR A 826 -32.99 44.40 -26.08
C TYR A 826 -33.30 45.85 -25.71
N ASP A 827 -33.78 46.58 -26.71
CA ASP A 827 -34.37 47.91 -26.59
C ASP A 827 -35.52 47.88 -25.55
N TYR A 828 -35.26 48.37 -24.33
CA TYR A 828 -36.28 48.59 -23.31
C TYR A 828 -37.16 49.78 -23.73
N SER A 829 -38.17 49.50 -24.57
CA SER A 829 -39.22 50.47 -24.85
C SER A 829 -40.13 50.65 -23.62
N ALA A 830 -39.99 51.81 -22.99
CA ALA A 830 -40.98 52.56 -22.20
C ALA A 830 -41.62 51.91 -20.96
N PHE A 831 -41.10 52.20 -19.75
CA PHE A 831 -41.92 52.36 -18.54
C PHE A 831 -41.33 53.40 -17.57
N GLY A 832 -42.07 54.49 -17.37
CA GLY A 832 -42.17 55.27 -16.12
C GLY A 832 -40.94 56.00 -15.56
N ARG A 833 -40.94 57.34 -15.60
CA ARG A 833 -40.08 58.19 -14.75
C ARG A 833 -40.37 57.91 -13.26
N GLY A 834 -39.46 57.21 -12.60
CA GLY A 834 -39.38 57.10 -11.14
C GLY A 834 -38.20 57.90 -10.62
N SER A 835 -38.45 58.84 -9.71
CA SER A 835 -37.47 59.72 -9.09
C SER A 835 -36.56 58.97 -8.11
N GLY A 836 -35.27 58.87 -8.45
CA GLY A 836 -34.19 58.47 -7.56
C GLY A 836 -32.86 58.72 -8.27
N GLU A 837 -31.97 59.50 -7.64
CA GLU A 837 -30.62 59.77 -8.16
C GLU A 837 -29.86 58.45 -8.35
N ALA A 838 -29.38 58.21 -9.57
CA ALA A 838 -28.47 57.11 -9.84
C ALA A 838 -27.10 57.43 -9.20
N VAL A 839 -26.61 56.54 -8.34
CA VAL A 839 -25.29 56.66 -7.72
C VAL A 839 -24.21 56.53 -8.81
N PRO A 840 -23.31 57.52 -9.00
CA PRO A 840 -22.22 57.43 -9.96
C PRO A 840 -21.20 56.35 -9.58
N LEU A 841 -20.69 55.66 -10.59
CA LEU A 841 -19.82 54.49 -10.52
C LEU A 841 -18.33 54.83 -10.28
N ASP A 842 -18.04 55.92 -9.57
CA ASP A 842 -16.68 56.45 -9.38
C ASP A 842 -16.07 56.20 -7.97
N GLU A 843 -16.74 55.45 -7.09
CA GLU A 843 -16.27 55.20 -5.71
C GLU A 843 -15.65 53.81 -5.45
N TYR A 844 -15.20 53.08 -6.48
CA TYR A 844 -14.63 51.73 -6.27
C TYR A 844 -13.11 51.61 -6.15
N ASP A 845 -12.36 52.73 -6.16
CA ASP A 845 -10.89 52.68 -6.24
C ASP A 845 -10.13 53.20 -5.00
N SER A 846 -10.71 53.06 -3.81
CA SER A 846 -10.00 53.40 -2.57
C SER A 846 -10.30 52.48 -1.39
N TYR A 847 -9.88 51.22 -1.46
CA TYR A 847 -9.54 50.42 -0.28
C TYR A 847 -8.33 49.51 -0.57
N ARG A 848 -7.16 50.15 -0.68
CA ARG A 848 -5.89 49.55 -0.26
C ARG A 848 -5.59 50.11 1.14
N GLY A 849 -5.65 49.23 2.13
CA GLY A 849 -5.23 49.44 3.51
C GLY A 849 -4.96 48.08 4.13
#